data_AF-A0A821GEB6-F1
#
_entry.id   AF-A0A821GEB6-F1
#
_cell.length_a   1.000
_cell.length_b   1.000
_cell.length_c   1.000
_cell.angle_alpha   90.00
_cell.angle_beta   90.00
_cell.angle_gamma   90.00
#
_symmetry.space_group_name_H-M   'P 1'
#
loop_
_entity.id
_entity.type
_entity.pdbx_description
1 polymer ?
#
loop_
_entity_poly.entity_id
_entity_poly.type
_entity_poly.pdbx_seq_one_letter_code
_entity_poly.pdbx_strand_id
1 'polypeptide(L)'
;MDSRYRFSANIPNRYDQRSNNNHPNHMNNGSRLTPTSTRYFHRVSPIFPPHHQQRLHNPSSVLSSSYLGPLQQHRPRFLSTWDLTPTPTIYLSSRNIATTTPTPTSVSMQQDEDRTQLQSMPAKDFADLVMLPREWRRGDDCIQWPRNHDYYNIEWLENLWKYINEKFPNDLSMLENTNILYLQPLSRPLGVSTANNTISLYKLSKNIGLIQLPIVPSKDDLAIQKVLLKLNFYCIEPFPEMIRRHKCIDEYVPQLSCLGLLQIFKCRLRHFTQLKIQHEFNTLLNEHDIKLLRQYLSRIMTQQLDDSNIQCIKQLPIFDNAYLNTDLNQPQYKNISLNNILYIYESGIKLPVDLQPPKQCIHVTDSDSRVLLDKLGYVIHDFTHVARYLITTIGQQQQQANIQQQQQQQNSSTINATFKNDQQKMSFLGKWLLSNCANLILTDVVCQDILSTSRLFLNRTGELCSCQQMFDPSSFHLNNKEKFLTLFELKYLPSIEICSINEHLILLKHLKLRQYYDIKCDELIDICELTIKESTTTGKRSLMFLLADFIIDILNQNPKLVDDYSQTKRISLKQYLNITQWIPVMLERPHSYPSTLTWQGSIDSRRPFVTPREVCDKSHAFLVGATALVSSLDLPESFVSSIRSSNSSSSSNRSLIDMREVKLDLLIKQLKCIVLCYLKCSLHEQKSETFDYLNLCKRLYDALSYINNPNDILKEMRICDLVEWIWNGTNGFSSSNQLYLIDKTHPLASYVQILPYELYNYRKFFESMGVKYQPESAKLEELLRNQQIYDENLFKWIKETYTTDRRLLQMINDLEIKATKQMPTKPIPDEQTRITFSSTLDLSDDKIYLYLPDIFNKQNNVKEIVVQALTTISKEKKCQLLTEEDYFIRKMSGNEYQKNLYDHYRAYNDLLLPNLNVLPKNVKDILVLFALDHADALMLNILKQHCCIPCTPNGRILNKPSKLIHPYCRLASLYSDIDSLFPYGGQDSYLREDRLNVLKLL
;
A
#
# COMPACT_ATOMS: atom_id res chain seq x y z
N MET A 1 -44.28 60.35 -8.91
CA MET A 1 -44.01 61.63 -8.23
C MET A 1 -42.57 61.61 -7.75
N ASP A 2 -41.82 62.65 -8.09
CA ASP A 2 -40.70 63.32 -7.41
C ASP A 2 -39.93 62.52 -6.33
N SER A 3 -38.64 62.20 -6.53
CA SER A 3 -37.43 63.03 -6.28
C SER A 3 -37.02 63.07 -4.78
N ARG A 4 -35.75 63.02 -4.35
CA ARG A 4 -34.42 63.38 -4.93
C ARG A 4 -33.36 62.34 -4.44
N TYR A 5 -32.40 61.84 -5.23
CA TYR A 5 -31.03 62.36 -5.45
C TYR A 5 -30.25 62.74 -4.16
N ARG A 6 -28.93 62.48 -3.99
CA ARG A 6 -27.81 62.04 -4.89
C ARG A 6 -26.72 61.32 -4.04
N PHE A 7 -25.54 60.85 -4.48
CA PHE A 7 -24.73 61.03 -5.71
C PHE A 7 -23.81 59.80 -5.99
N SER A 8 -22.85 59.92 -6.93
CA SER A 8 -22.02 58.83 -7.50
C SER A 8 -20.86 59.43 -8.36
N ALA A 9 -19.76 58.74 -8.72
CA ALA A 9 -19.05 57.54 -8.24
C ALA A 9 -17.70 57.36 -9.00
N ASN A 10 -17.00 56.22 -8.78
CA ASN A 10 -15.97 55.56 -9.64
C ASN A 10 -14.46 55.93 -9.56
N ILE A 11 -13.67 54.83 -9.58
CA ILE A 11 -12.34 54.53 -10.20
C ILE A 11 -12.10 55.18 -11.59
N PRO A 12 -10.88 55.22 -12.23
CA PRO A 12 -9.70 54.30 -12.10
C PRO A 12 -8.25 54.91 -12.23
N ASN A 13 -7.17 54.09 -12.15
CA ASN A 13 -6.13 53.85 -13.21
C ASN A 13 -4.80 53.14 -12.79
N ARG A 14 -3.89 52.90 -13.75
CA ARG A 14 -2.63 52.09 -13.73
C ARG A 14 -1.36 52.89 -14.16
N TYR A 15 -0.19 52.22 -14.14
CA TYR A 15 1.17 52.61 -14.64
C TYR A 15 1.99 53.52 -13.69
N ASP A 16 3.34 53.49 -13.59
CA ASP A 16 4.46 52.75 -14.24
C ASP A 16 5.45 52.21 -13.15
N GLN A 17 6.23 51.12 -13.29
CA GLN A 17 7.48 50.86 -14.05
C GLN A 17 8.77 51.65 -13.67
N ARG A 18 9.91 50.91 -13.63
CA ARG A 18 11.34 51.33 -13.51
C ARG A 18 11.83 51.87 -12.15
N SER A 19 13.13 51.87 -11.81
CA SER A 19 14.25 50.89 -11.89
C SER A 19 15.56 51.56 -11.41
N ASN A 20 16.40 50.86 -10.61
CA ASN A 20 17.82 51.09 -10.22
C ASN A 20 18.01 50.94 -8.69
N ASN A 21 18.88 50.05 -8.20
CA ASN A 21 20.36 50.13 -8.16
C ASN A 21 20.91 51.29 -7.32
N ASN A 22 21.41 50.98 -6.12
CA ASN A 22 22.84 51.14 -5.76
C ASN A 22 23.17 50.56 -4.38
N HIS A 23 24.18 49.69 -4.33
CA HIS A 23 25.03 49.44 -3.15
C HIS A 23 26.21 50.44 -3.19
N PRO A 24 26.82 50.85 -2.06
CA PRO A 24 27.91 50.03 -1.49
C PRO A 24 28.09 50.05 0.05
N ASN A 25 28.92 49.11 0.49
CA ASN A 25 29.61 48.91 1.77
C ASN A 25 29.93 50.17 2.62
N HIS A 26 29.90 50.04 3.97
CA HIS A 26 31.10 49.73 4.76
C HIS A 26 30.80 49.35 6.23
N MET A 27 31.85 49.03 7.02
CA MET A 27 31.79 48.32 8.31
C MET A 27 31.93 49.21 9.58
N ASN A 28 31.40 48.65 10.68
CA ASN A 28 31.92 48.66 12.07
C ASN A 28 31.76 49.87 13.03
N ASN A 29 31.23 49.52 14.21
CA ASN A 29 31.55 49.98 15.59
C ASN A 29 31.25 51.44 16.02
N GLY A 30 30.37 51.60 17.03
CA GLY A 30 29.90 52.92 17.50
C GLY A 30 29.71 53.16 19.02
N SER A 31 29.52 52.13 19.87
CA SER A 31 29.47 52.21 21.36
C SER A 31 28.33 53.00 22.04
N ARG A 32 28.24 52.87 23.39
CA ARG A 32 27.57 53.77 24.38
C ARG A 32 26.01 53.81 24.34
N LEU A 33 25.27 53.92 25.45
CA LEU A 33 25.55 54.42 26.82
C LEU A 33 24.65 53.74 27.89
N THR A 34 24.96 53.92 29.18
CA THR A 34 24.10 53.57 30.35
C THR A 34 23.28 54.78 30.83
N PRO A 35 22.35 54.61 31.81
CA PRO A 35 22.73 55.00 33.19
C PRO A 35 22.04 54.22 34.35
N THR A 36 22.72 54.15 35.52
CA THR A 36 22.17 54.05 36.91
C THR A 36 21.21 52.88 37.31
N SER A 37 21.16 52.29 38.51
CA SER A 37 21.87 52.36 39.82
C SER A 37 21.28 51.24 40.74
N THR A 38 21.84 50.72 41.85
CA THR A 38 23.13 50.82 42.58
C THR A 38 23.32 49.64 43.56
N ARG A 39 24.57 49.42 44.02
CA ARG A 39 25.08 49.08 45.40
C ARG A 39 24.12 48.50 46.49
N TYR A 40 24.50 47.60 47.42
CA TYR A 40 25.82 47.18 47.96
C TYR A 40 25.87 45.67 48.36
N PHE A 41 27.09 45.10 48.36
CA PHE A 41 27.77 44.16 49.29
C PHE A 41 27.03 43.72 50.60
N HIS A 42 27.29 42.57 51.29
CA HIS A 42 28.43 41.62 51.25
C HIS A 42 28.18 40.25 51.97
N ARG A 43 28.87 39.18 51.50
CA ARG A 43 29.59 38.11 52.27
C ARG A 43 28.85 37.05 53.16
N VAL A 44 29.64 36.01 53.49
CA VAL A 44 29.53 34.94 54.52
C VAL A 44 28.65 33.71 54.23
N SER A 45 29.31 32.59 53.94
CA SER A 45 28.89 31.21 54.32
C SER A 45 29.45 30.90 55.72
N PRO A 46 28.88 29.99 56.54
CA PRO A 46 29.23 28.56 56.38
C PRO A 46 28.25 27.49 56.95
N ILE A 47 28.56 26.20 56.65
CA ILE A 47 28.36 24.97 57.47
C ILE A 47 26.96 24.32 57.64
N PHE A 48 27.01 22.97 57.51
CA PHE A 48 26.07 21.84 57.72
C PHE A 48 25.67 21.57 59.19
N PRO A 49 24.91 20.49 59.59
CA PRO A 49 24.00 19.52 58.91
C PRO A 49 22.63 19.41 59.72
N PRO A 50 21.99 18.25 60.14
CA PRO A 50 21.92 16.84 59.66
C PRO A 50 20.52 16.09 59.70
N HIS A 51 20.49 14.89 59.09
CA HIS A 51 19.87 13.59 59.53
C HIS A 51 18.35 13.32 59.84
N HIS A 52 17.85 12.24 59.18
CA HIS A 52 17.18 11.01 59.71
C HIS A 52 15.64 10.78 59.90
N GLN A 53 15.30 9.48 59.72
CA GLN A 53 14.14 8.66 60.13
C GLN A 53 12.77 8.95 59.47
N GLN A 54 11.91 7.99 59.04
CA GLN A 54 11.58 6.57 59.36
C GLN A 54 10.64 6.28 60.55
N ARG A 55 9.40 5.84 60.24
CA ARG A 55 8.56 4.78 60.86
C ARG A 55 7.34 4.57 59.92
N LEU A 56 7.03 3.36 59.42
CA LEU A 56 6.41 2.19 60.07
C LEU A 56 4.95 2.40 60.52
N HIS A 57 4.00 1.69 59.90
CA HIS A 57 3.09 0.75 60.59
C HIS A 57 2.30 -0.18 59.62
N ASN A 58 2.07 -1.41 60.07
CA ASN A 58 1.15 -2.45 59.54
C ASN A 58 -0.18 -2.41 60.37
N PRO A 59 -1.30 -3.14 60.10
CA PRO A 59 -1.36 -4.56 59.65
C PRO A 59 -2.62 -5.05 58.83
N SER A 60 -2.65 -6.37 58.50
CA SER A 60 -3.81 -7.34 58.48
C SER A 60 -5.19 -7.02 57.82
N SER A 61 -5.98 -7.96 57.25
CA SER A 61 -5.81 -9.40 56.91
C SER A 61 -7.05 -10.00 56.19
N VAL A 62 -6.81 -10.99 55.30
CA VAL A 62 -7.61 -12.23 55.03
C VAL A 62 -9.14 -12.18 54.76
N LEU A 63 -9.56 -12.78 53.63
CA LEU A 63 -10.69 -13.74 53.55
C LEU A 63 -10.53 -14.66 52.30
N SER A 64 -11.27 -15.78 52.21
CA SER A 64 -11.01 -16.86 51.23
C SER A 64 -12.22 -17.81 50.97
N SER A 65 -12.00 -18.88 50.18
CA SER A 65 -12.88 -20.05 49.82
C SER A 65 -13.79 -19.92 48.58
N SER A 66 -14.20 -20.98 47.84
CA SER A 66 -13.59 -22.29 47.47
C SER A 66 -14.46 -23.07 46.44
N TYR A 67 -14.00 -24.27 46.01
CA TYR A 67 -14.67 -25.29 45.14
C TYR A 67 -14.65 -25.04 43.61
N LEU A 68 -14.54 -26.01 42.69
CA LEU A 68 -14.24 -27.47 42.76
C LEU A 68 -13.63 -27.98 41.41
N GLY A 69 -12.94 -29.14 41.40
CA GLY A 69 -12.47 -29.88 40.19
C GLY A 69 -13.36 -31.11 39.88
N PRO A 70 -12.87 -32.22 39.24
CA PRO A 70 -11.46 -32.62 39.03
C PRO A 70 -11.15 -33.35 37.67
N LEU A 71 -10.12 -34.23 37.66
CA LEU A 71 -9.57 -35.14 36.62
C LEU A 71 -8.49 -34.49 35.69
N GLN A 72 -7.19 -34.83 35.70
CA GLN A 72 -6.42 -36.10 35.76
C GLN A 72 -6.61 -37.00 34.51
N GLN A 73 -5.58 -37.64 33.93
CA GLN A 73 -4.19 -37.96 34.36
C GLN A 73 -3.21 -37.73 33.16
N HIS A 74 -1.89 -38.04 33.10
CA HIS A 74 -0.92 -38.80 33.92
C HIS A 74 0.52 -38.26 33.69
N ARG A 75 1.53 -38.76 34.43
CA ARG A 75 2.97 -38.76 34.09
C ARG A 75 3.64 -40.06 34.62
N PRO A 76 4.74 -40.53 34.02
CA PRO A 76 5.97 -40.86 34.80
C PRO A 76 7.14 -39.94 34.35
N ARG A 77 8.06 -39.41 35.18
CA ARG A 77 8.90 -39.94 36.29
C ARG A 77 10.20 -40.63 35.76
N PHE A 78 11.39 -40.44 36.34
CA PHE A 78 11.77 -39.71 37.58
C PHE A 78 13.30 -39.43 37.71
N LEU A 79 13.69 -38.57 38.68
CA LEU A 79 15.01 -38.46 39.37
C LEU A 79 16.22 -37.95 38.53
N SER A 80 17.29 -37.35 39.05
CA SER A 80 17.73 -36.92 40.43
C SER A 80 19.01 -36.05 40.34
N THR A 81 19.44 -35.16 41.26
CA THR A 81 18.83 -34.38 42.38
C THR A 81 19.88 -33.40 42.96
N TRP A 82 19.47 -32.19 43.40
CA TRP A 82 20.08 -31.35 44.48
C TRP A 82 21.46 -30.69 44.24
N ASP A 83 21.87 -29.60 44.91
CA ASP A 83 21.18 -28.39 45.40
C ASP A 83 22.21 -27.29 45.82
N LEU A 84 21.73 -26.11 46.24
CA LEU A 84 22.39 -25.04 47.04
C LEU A 84 23.51 -24.15 46.42
N THR A 85 23.26 -22.84 46.51
CA THR A 85 24.22 -21.72 46.34
C THR A 85 24.86 -21.38 47.71
N PRO A 86 26.06 -20.73 47.79
CA PRO A 86 26.12 -19.27 47.64
C PRO A 86 27.44 -18.66 47.08
N THR A 87 27.37 -17.40 46.65
CA THR A 87 28.48 -16.44 46.46
C THR A 87 29.00 -15.90 47.82
N PRO A 88 30.21 -15.28 48.00
CA PRO A 88 30.84 -14.35 47.02
C PRO A 88 32.39 -14.11 47.01
N THR A 89 32.82 -13.42 45.94
CA THR A 89 33.98 -12.46 45.83
C THR A 89 35.47 -12.90 45.77
N ILE A 90 36.22 -12.06 45.03
CA ILE A 90 37.66 -11.70 45.13
C ILE A 90 38.72 -12.47 44.27
N TYR A 91 39.17 -11.75 43.23
CA TYR A 91 40.50 -11.69 42.56
C TYR A 91 41.20 -12.91 41.91
N LEU A 92 41.88 -12.59 40.79
CA LEU A 92 42.84 -13.41 40.06
C LEU A 92 44.28 -12.92 40.31
N SER A 93 45.24 -13.85 40.46
CA SER A 93 46.65 -13.59 40.14
C SER A 93 47.49 -14.86 39.87
N SER A 94 47.83 -15.07 38.59
CA SER A 94 49.19 -15.35 38.06
C SER A 94 50.10 -16.47 38.62
N ARG A 95 50.83 -17.12 37.67
CA ARG A 95 52.15 -17.82 37.81
C ARG A 95 52.17 -19.21 38.51
N ASN A 96 53.14 -20.12 38.26
CA ASN A 96 53.97 -20.44 37.06
C ASN A 96 54.83 -21.70 37.28
N ILE A 97 55.14 -22.44 36.20
CA ILE A 97 56.44 -23.14 35.91
C ILE A 97 56.83 -24.42 36.71
N ALA A 98 57.67 -25.24 36.04
CA ALA A 98 58.55 -26.33 36.52
C ALA A 98 57.96 -27.72 36.82
N THR A 99 58.63 -28.86 36.59
CA THR A 99 59.44 -29.42 35.45
C THR A 99 60.16 -30.70 35.93
N THR A 100 60.01 -31.85 35.25
CA THR A 100 61.04 -32.93 35.12
C THR A 100 60.63 -34.05 34.15
N THR A 101 61.62 -34.75 33.60
CA THR A 101 61.58 -36.00 32.79
C THR A 101 62.05 -37.20 33.68
N PRO A 102 62.20 -38.50 33.24
CA PRO A 102 62.23 -39.07 31.87
C PRO A 102 61.64 -40.51 31.61
N THR A 103 61.59 -40.93 30.32
CA THR A 103 61.82 -42.28 29.70
C THR A 103 61.25 -43.62 30.26
N PRO A 104 61.15 -44.74 29.48
CA PRO A 104 61.15 -44.98 28.02
C PRO A 104 60.05 -46.01 27.53
N THR A 105 60.26 -46.64 26.35
CA THR A 105 59.68 -47.93 25.83
C THR A 105 58.18 -47.97 25.40
N SER A 106 57.76 -48.68 24.33
CA SER A 106 58.49 -49.45 23.28
C SER A 106 57.62 -49.91 22.08
N VAL A 107 58.17 -49.82 20.83
CA VAL A 107 58.01 -50.77 19.68
C VAL A 107 56.61 -50.85 19.01
N SER A 108 56.38 -50.99 17.69
CA SER A 108 57.13 -51.40 16.44
C SER A 108 56.48 -50.77 15.18
N MET A 109 57.02 -50.82 13.94
CA MET A 109 58.38 -50.72 13.37
C MET A 109 58.32 -50.76 11.82
N GLN A 110 59.05 -49.88 11.13
CA GLN A 110 59.65 -49.99 9.77
C GLN A 110 60.21 -48.57 9.43
N GLN A 111 61.52 -48.32 9.51
CA GLN A 111 62.59 -48.58 8.52
C GLN A 111 62.52 -47.67 7.28
N ASP A 112 63.59 -47.03 6.80
CA ASP A 112 65.05 -47.25 7.05
C ASP A 112 65.82 -46.02 7.60
N GLU A 113 67.14 -46.20 7.85
CA GLU A 113 68.06 -45.26 8.50
C GLU A 113 68.89 -44.41 7.49
N ASP A 114 69.33 -43.20 7.89
CA ASP A 114 70.77 -42.98 8.21
C ASP A 114 71.00 -41.69 9.07
N ARG A 115 72.24 -41.53 9.57
CA ARG A 115 72.71 -40.68 10.69
C ARG A 115 72.92 -39.18 10.27
N THR A 116 73.17 -38.18 11.13
CA THR A 116 73.87 -38.09 12.45
C THR A 116 73.30 -36.99 13.38
N GLN A 117 73.80 -36.93 14.63
CA GLN A 117 73.41 -35.98 15.68
C GLN A 117 74.23 -34.67 15.68
N LEU A 118 73.64 -33.57 16.15
CA LEU A 118 74.32 -32.43 16.78
C LEU A 118 73.41 -31.77 17.83
N GLN A 119 73.99 -31.17 18.88
CA GLN A 119 73.25 -30.69 20.06
C GLN A 119 72.60 -29.30 19.86
N SER A 120 71.42 -29.11 20.45
CA SER A 120 70.76 -27.81 20.55
C SER A 120 71.35 -26.95 21.69
N MET A 121 72.00 -25.83 21.36
CA MET A 121 72.31 -24.78 22.34
C MET A 121 71.05 -23.96 22.69
N PRO A 122 70.91 -23.46 23.94
CA PRO A 122 69.78 -22.60 24.31
C PRO A 122 69.95 -21.16 23.76
N ALA A 123 68.82 -20.52 23.43
CA ALA A 123 68.75 -19.23 22.73
C ALA A 123 69.54 -18.07 23.34
N LYS A 124 69.83 -18.08 24.65
CA LYS A 124 70.57 -17.01 25.33
C LYS A 124 72.04 -16.95 24.95
N ASP A 125 72.67 -18.10 24.72
CA ASP A 125 74.12 -18.19 24.65
C ASP A 125 74.65 -17.76 23.29
N PHE A 126 73.82 -17.85 22.24
CA PHE A 126 74.21 -17.54 20.86
C PHE A 126 74.62 -16.06 20.66
N ALA A 127 73.87 -15.13 21.23
CA ALA A 127 74.15 -13.69 21.08
C ALA A 127 75.41 -13.22 21.86
N ASP A 128 75.82 -13.97 22.89
CA ASP A 128 77.12 -13.77 23.57
C ASP A 128 78.26 -14.54 22.88
N LEU A 129 78.00 -15.72 22.29
CA LEU A 129 78.95 -16.47 21.46
C LEU A 129 79.38 -15.70 20.20
N VAL A 130 78.45 -14.95 19.60
CA VAL A 130 78.68 -14.06 18.44
C VAL A 130 79.28 -12.69 18.85
N MET A 131 79.48 -12.46 20.15
CA MET A 131 80.04 -11.22 20.72
C MET A 131 79.27 -9.92 20.40
N LEU A 132 77.97 -9.99 20.08
CA LEU A 132 77.19 -8.80 19.68
C LEU A 132 77.30 -7.66 20.71
N PRO A 133 77.51 -6.40 20.27
CA PRO A 133 77.57 -5.24 21.16
C PRO A 133 76.36 -5.14 22.10
N ARG A 134 76.59 -4.70 23.34
CA ARG A 134 75.53 -4.60 24.37
C ARG A 134 74.40 -3.66 23.94
N GLU A 135 74.76 -2.59 23.22
CA GLU A 135 73.83 -1.62 22.62
C GLU A 135 72.89 -2.30 21.62
N TRP A 136 73.41 -3.21 20.79
CA TRP A 136 72.63 -3.93 19.78
C TRP A 136 71.76 -5.06 20.38
N ARG A 137 71.82 -5.30 21.69
CA ARG A 137 71.06 -6.34 22.41
C ARG A 137 69.98 -5.79 23.35
N ARG A 138 69.92 -4.47 23.56
CA ARG A 138 68.96 -3.79 24.45
C ARG A 138 68.50 -2.42 23.93
N GLY A 139 68.84 -2.07 22.69
CA GLY A 139 68.58 -0.76 22.11
C GLY A 139 67.13 -0.50 21.72
N ASP A 140 66.93 0.75 21.31
CA ASP A 140 65.72 1.20 20.62
C ASP A 140 65.51 0.44 19.31
N ASP A 141 64.28 0.52 18.79
CA ASP A 141 63.85 -0.25 17.62
C ASP A 141 64.64 0.09 16.33
N CYS A 142 65.28 1.26 16.30
CA CYS A 142 66.31 1.65 15.35
C CYS A 142 67.43 2.41 16.08
N ILE A 143 68.68 2.00 15.89
CA ILE A 143 69.88 2.69 16.42
C ILE A 143 70.78 3.14 15.27
N GLN A 144 71.56 4.20 15.47
CA GLN A 144 72.62 4.57 14.53
C GLN A 144 73.89 3.76 14.83
N TRP A 145 74.68 3.44 13.80
CA TRP A 145 75.91 2.67 13.96
C TRP A 145 76.90 3.39 14.91
N PRO A 146 77.33 2.76 16.02
CA PRO A 146 78.28 3.37 16.94
C PRO A 146 79.64 3.59 16.25
N ARG A 147 80.13 4.84 16.22
CA ARG A 147 81.41 5.20 15.54
C ARG A 147 82.67 4.60 16.19
N ASN A 148 82.54 3.81 17.25
CA ASN A 148 83.63 3.32 18.11
C ASN A 148 83.81 1.79 17.99
N HIS A 149 83.46 1.20 16.85
CA HIS A 149 83.31 -0.25 16.66
C HIS A 149 83.99 -0.75 15.38
N ASP A 150 85.24 -0.35 15.15
CA ASP A 150 86.01 -0.63 13.92
C ASP A 150 86.11 -2.12 13.54
N TYR A 151 86.04 -3.03 14.52
CA TYR A 151 86.01 -4.48 14.30
C TYR A 151 84.70 -4.97 13.68
N TYR A 152 83.59 -4.31 14.00
CA TYR A 152 82.28 -4.56 13.42
C TYR A 152 82.16 -3.67 12.19
N ASN A 153 82.47 -4.22 11.02
CA ASN A 153 82.29 -3.56 9.73
C ASN A 153 81.16 -4.25 8.92
N ILE A 154 80.89 -3.78 7.70
CA ILE A 154 79.84 -4.37 6.84
C ILE A 154 80.18 -5.83 6.51
N GLU A 155 81.44 -6.14 6.20
CA GLU A 155 81.92 -7.49 5.89
C GLU A 155 81.72 -8.47 7.06
N TRP A 156 81.88 -8.02 8.31
CA TRP A 156 81.58 -8.78 9.52
C TRP A 156 80.08 -9.12 9.60
N LEU A 157 79.19 -8.15 9.32
CA LEU A 157 77.74 -8.42 9.26
C LEU A 157 77.36 -9.33 8.09
N GLU A 158 77.99 -9.20 6.93
CA GLU A 158 77.80 -10.12 5.81
C GLU A 158 78.23 -11.55 6.16
N ASN A 159 79.36 -11.71 6.84
CA ASN A 159 79.85 -13.00 7.31
C ASN A 159 78.97 -13.58 8.43
N LEU A 160 78.42 -12.74 9.32
CA LEU A 160 77.40 -13.16 10.28
C LEU A 160 76.14 -13.64 9.56
N TRP A 161 75.63 -12.91 8.57
CA TRP A 161 74.44 -13.33 7.81
C TRP A 161 74.71 -14.58 6.94
N LYS A 162 75.91 -14.79 6.40
CA LYS A 162 76.31 -16.09 5.80
C LYS A 162 76.17 -17.22 6.82
N TYR A 163 76.77 -17.06 8.00
CA TYR A 163 76.72 -18.06 9.08
C TYR A 163 75.29 -18.32 9.57
N ILE A 164 74.43 -17.30 9.70
CA ILE A 164 73.01 -17.46 10.06
C ILE A 164 72.28 -18.27 8.97
N ASN A 165 72.44 -17.92 7.69
CA ASN A 165 71.85 -18.68 6.58
C ASN A 165 72.32 -20.15 6.53
N GLU A 166 73.58 -20.43 6.91
CA GLU A 166 74.13 -21.80 6.92
C GLU A 166 73.70 -22.64 8.13
N LYS A 167 73.57 -22.02 9.32
CA LYS A 167 73.34 -22.75 10.59
C LYS A 167 71.90 -22.70 11.09
N PHE A 168 71.14 -21.66 10.73
CA PHE A 168 69.77 -21.44 11.19
C PHE A 168 68.78 -21.13 10.03
N PRO A 169 68.86 -21.79 8.85
CA PRO A 169 68.13 -21.42 7.62
C PRO A 169 66.59 -21.35 7.73
N ASN A 170 66.01 -21.86 8.82
CA ASN A 170 64.58 -21.91 9.10
C ASN A 170 64.21 -21.36 10.50
N ASP A 171 65.11 -20.69 11.23
CA ASP A 171 64.82 -20.13 12.56
C ASP A 171 65.58 -18.82 12.83
N LEU A 172 64.89 -17.80 13.34
CA LEU A 172 65.46 -16.52 13.77
C LEU A 172 65.09 -16.17 15.23
N SER A 173 64.43 -17.08 15.96
CA SER A 173 63.95 -16.86 17.33
C SER A 173 65.08 -16.52 18.31
N MET A 174 66.25 -17.16 18.15
CA MET A 174 67.46 -16.92 18.96
C MET A 174 68.05 -15.51 18.77
N LEU A 175 67.62 -14.77 17.74
CA LEU A 175 68.09 -13.42 17.41
C LEU A 175 67.01 -12.34 17.61
N GLU A 176 65.80 -12.71 18.07
CA GLU A 176 64.74 -11.72 18.27
C GLU A 176 65.13 -10.69 19.35
N ASN A 177 64.86 -9.41 19.05
CA ASN A 177 65.22 -8.21 19.80
C ASN A 177 66.70 -7.78 19.68
N THR A 178 67.45 -8.29 18.70
CA THR A 178 68.80 -7.80 18.38
C THR A 178 68.81 -6.86 17.16
N ASN A 179 69.64 -5.80 17.19
CA ASN A 179 69.78 -4.81 16.12
C ASN A 179 70.82 -5.26 15.08
N ILE A 180 70.47 -6.30 14.30
CA ILE A 180 71.34 -6.92 13.28
C ILE A 180 70.88 -6.69 11.83
N LEU A 181 69.77 -5.98 11.63
CA LEU A 181 69.24 -5.63 10.31
C LEU A 181 69.81 -4.28 9.87
N TYR A 182 70.60 -4.25 8.80
CA TYR A 182 71.28 -3.04 8.32
C TYR A 182 70.86 -2.68 6.90
N LEU A 183 70.79 -1.38 6.61
CA LEU A 183 70.69 -0.85 5.25
C LEU A 183 72.07 -0.43 4.76
N GLN A 184 72.46 -0.87 3.57
CA GLN A 184 73.69 -0.43 2.93
C GLN A 184 73.47 0.92 2.23
N PRO A 185 74.33 1.95 2.42
CA PRO A 185 74.19 3.20 1.70
C PRO A 185 74.31 2.97 0.18
N LEU A 186 73.29 3.35 -0.58
CA LEU A 186 73.32 3.32 -2.05
C LEU A 186 74.46 4.20 -2.57
N SER A 187 75.40 3.59 -3.31
CA SER A 187 76.53 4.26 -3.95
C SER A 187 76.08 5.27 -5.00
N ARG A 188 75.77 6.50 -4.58
CA ARG A 188 75.46 7.61 -5.50
C ARG A 188 76.73 8.05 -6.27
N PRO A 189 76.57 8.59 -7.49
CA PRO A 189 77.70 9.11 -8.27
C PRO A 189 78.49 10.20 -7.51
N LEU A 190 79.78 10.32 -7.82
CA LEU A 190 80.68 11.31 -7.23
C LEU A 190 80.12 12.73 -7.46
N GLY A 191 80.05 13.57 -6.41
CA GLY A 191 79.74 14.99 -6.60
C GLY A 191 79.23 15.80 -5.41
N VAL A 192 78.83 15.20 -4.27
CA VAL A 192 78.33 15.97 -3.10
C VAL A 192 78.91 15.44 -1.79
N SER A 193 79.52 16.33 -1.01
CA SER A 193 80.07 16.03 0.32
C SER A 193 79.10 16.47 1.43
N THR A 194 78.46 15.51 2.10
CA THR A 194 77.61 15.76 3.29
C THR A 194 77.76 14.70 4.38
N ALA A 195 78.98 14.58 4.92
CA ALA A 195 79.33 14.42 6.34
C ALA A 195 78.64 13.39 7.30
N ASN A 196 77.65 12.59 6.89
CA ASN A 196 77.03 11.56 7.75
C ASN A 196 76.70 10.29 6.96
N ASN A 197 77.71 9.42 6.79
CA ASN A 197 77.54 8.08 6.23
C ASN A 197 77.14 7.07 7.34
N THR A 198 76.14 7.43 8.15
CA THR A 198 75.75 6.65 9.34
C THR A 198 74.76 5.55 8.97
N ILE A 199 75.23 4.31 9.01
CA ILE A 199 74.40 3.12 8.82
C ILE A 199 73.35 3.06 9.94
N SER A 200 72.10 2.76 9.59
CA SER A 200 71.02 2.56 10.57
C SER A 200 70.80 1.06 10.80
N LEU A 201 70.72 0.67 12.07
CA LEU A 201 70.57 -0.70 12.54
C LEU A 201 69.19 -0.91 13.18
N TYR A 202 68.35 -1.65 12.47
CA TYR A 202 67.01 -2.01 12.88
C TYR A 202 67.03 -3.29 13.72
N LYS A 203 66.14 -3.32 14.71
CA LYS A 203 65.94 -4.44 15.60
C LYS A 203 65.09 -5.52 14.94
N LEU A 204 65.52 -6.77 15.05
CA LEU A 204 64.79 -7.93 14.55
C LEU A 204 63.66 -8.28 15.54
N SER A 205 62.47 -7.69 15.40
CA SER A 205 61.27 -8.14 16.13
C SER A 205 60.00 -7.82 15.35
N LYS A 206 59.05 -8.76 15.41
CA LYS A 206 57.76 -8.68 14.70
C LYS A 206 56.90 -7.48 15.13
N ASN A 207 57.22 -6.83 16.26
CA ASN A 207 56.40 -5.79 16.91
C ASN A 207 56.62 -4.35 16.42
N ILE A 208 57.70 -4.09 15.70
CA ILE A 208 58.23 -2.74 15.51
C ILE A 208 57.41 -1.95 14.50
N GLY A 209 56.80 -2.63 13.52
CA GLY A 209 56.16 -1.97 12.39
C GLY A 209 57.16 -1.56 11.31
N LEU A 210 58.18 -2.39 11.06
CA LEU A 210 59.08 -2.29 9.91
C LEU A 210 58.48 -2.99 8.68
N ILE A 211 58.46 -2.31 7.54
CA ILE A 211 58.05 -2.86 6.24
C ILE A 211 59.10 -2.56 5.18
N GLN A 212 59.46 -3.56 4.38
CA GLN A 212 60.45 -3.41 3.33
C GLN A 212 59.77 -2.97 2.02
N LEU A 213 60.21 -1.87 1.40
CA LEU A 213 59.71 -1.46 0.09
C LEU A 213 60.12 -2.46 -1.01
N PRO A 214 59.36 -2.56 -2.12
CA PRO A 214 59.80 -3.32 -3.29
C PRO A 214 61.05 -2.70 -3.91
N ILE A 215 61.87 -3.51 -4.59
CA ILE A 215 63.10 -3.04 -5.28
C ILE A 215 62.79 -1.97 -6.34
N VAL A 216 61.61 -2.06 -6.98
CA VAL A 216 61.03 -1.00 -7.81
C VAL A 216 59.63 -0.71 -7.26
N PRO A 217 59.45 0.31 -6.40
CA PRO A 217 58.15 0.63 -5.83
C PRO A 217 57.22 1.24 -6.88
N SER A 218 55.97 0.80 -6.94
CA SER A 218 54.96 1.40 -7.82
C SER A 218 54.49 2.76 -7.28
N LYS A 219 53.74 3.51 -8.11
CA LYS A 219 53.10 4.76 -7.67
C LYS A 219 52.17 4.56 -6.47
N ASP A 220 51.56 3.38 -6.36
CA ASP A 220 50.61 3.04 -5.30
C ASP A 220 51.35 2.65 -4.01
N ASP A 221 52.49 1.96 -4.12
CA ASP A 221 53.35 1.66 -2.98
C ASP A 221 53.90 2.94 -2.34
N LEU A 222 54.32 3.90 -3.17
CA LEU A 222 54.73 5.25 -2.73
C LEU A 222 53.57 6.10 -2.17
N ALA A 223 52.31 5.76 -2.48
CA ALA A 223 51.14 6.37 -1.87
C ALA A 223 50.86 5.75 -0.48
N ILE A 224 50.85 4.41 -0.40
CA ILE A 224 50.68 3.68 0.87
C ILE A 224 51.82 3.93 1.85
N GLN A 225 53.06 4.11 1.38
CA GLN A 225 54.19 4.55 2.22
C GLN A 225 53.84 5.81 3.03
N LYS A 226 53.15 6.79 2.43
CA LYS A 226 52.73 8.04 3.12
C LYS A 226 51.65 7.80 4.15
N VAL A 227 50.72 6.87 3.89
CA VAL A 227 49.68 6.45 4.84
C VAL A 227 50.30 5.70 6.03
N LEU A 228 51.26 4.81 5.77
CA LEU A 228 51.98 4.06 6.80
C LEU A 228 52.85 4.97 7.68
N LEU A 229 53.53 5.96 7.10
CA LEU A 229 54.28 6.96 7.88
C LEU A 229 53.37 7.77 8.81
N LYS A 230 52.15 8.15 8.38
CA LYS A 230 51.14 8.82 9.24
C LYS A 230 50.70 7.95 10.41
N LEU A 231 50.65 6.63 10.23
CA LEU A 231 50.33 5.65 11.27
C LEU A 231 51.57 5.20 12.10
N ASN A 232 52.71 5.89 11.96
CA ASN A 232 53.97 5.59 12.66
C ASN A 232 54.55 4.18 12.38
N PHE A 233 54.47 3.71 11.12
CA PHE A 233 55.21 2.55 10.62
C PHE A 233 56.49 2.96 9.89
N TYR A 234 57.55 2.17 10.03
CA TYR A 234 58.86 2.41 9.43
C TYR A 234 58.96 1.71 8.07
N CYS A 235 58.83 2.49 6.99
CA CYS A 235 59.05 2.01 5.63
C CYS A 235 60.52 2.15 5.25
N ILE A 236 61.20 1.04 4.98
CA ILE A 236 62.65 0.98 4.69
C ILE A 236 62.94 0.51 3.27
N GLU A 237 64.11 0.86 2.74
CA GLU A 237 64.62 0.36 1.46
C GLU A 237 64.94 -1.16 1.53
N PRO A 238 65.06 -1.87 0.38
CA PRO A 238 65.36 -3.30 0.36
C PRO A 238 66.66 -3.67 1.09
N PHE A 239 66.62 -4.70 1.93
CA PHE A 239 67.84 -5.20 2.58
C PHE A 239 68.85 -5.77 1.55
N PRO A 240 70.15 -5.77 1.87
CA PRO A 240 71.18 -6.49 1.11
C PRO A 240 70.84 -7.98 0.91
N GLU A 241 71.35 -8.59 -0.16
CA GLU A 241 70.99 -9.97 -0.51
C GLU A 241 71.30 -10.99 0.60
N MET A 242 72.34 -10.73 1.39
CA MET A 242 72.76 -11.59 2.50
C MET A 242 71.65 -11.79 3.53
N ILE A 243 70.85 -10.75 3.79
CA ILE A 243 69.67 -10.81 4.67
C ILE A 243 68.48 -11.39 3.90
N ARG A 244 68.24 -10.90 2.68
CA ARG A 244 67.07 -11.25 1.85
C ARG A 244 67.00 -12.73 1.44
N ARG A 245 68.13 -13.45 1.46
CA ARG A 245 68.20 -14.90 1.20
C ARG A 245 67.68 -15.75 2.38
N HIS A 246 67.49 -15.16 3.56
CA HIS A 246 67.05 -15.89 4.75
C HIS A 246 65.53 -16.13 4.75
N LYS A 247 65.09 -17.39 4.69
CA LYS A 247 63.68 -17.76 4.48
C LYS A 247 62.70 -17.11 5.47
N CYS A 248 63.10 -16.98 6.73
CA CYS A 248 62.23 -16.43 7.79
C CYS A 248 62.21 -14.89 7.85
N ILE A 249 62.93 -14.16 6.98
CA ILE A 249 63.03 -12.68 7.11
C ILE A 249 61.66 -12.00 6.96
N ASP A 250 60.85 -12.48 6.01
CA ASP A 250 59.51 -11.94 5.73
C ASP A 250 58.55 -12.09 6.91
N GLU A 251 58.78 -13.02 7.85
CA GLU A 251 57.98 -13.12 9.08
C GLU A 251 58.21 -11.94 10.05
N TYR A 252 59.38 -11.29 9.98
CA TYR A 252 59.81 -10.22 10.89
C TYR A 252 59.71 -8.84 10.25
N VAL A 253 60.12 -8.73 8.98
CA VAL A 253 60.02 -7.51 8.17
C VAL A 253 59.41 -7.89 6.82
N PRO A 254 58.07 -7.92 6.69
CA PRO A 254 57.44 -8.29 5.44
C PRO A 254 57.72 -7.26 4.34
N GLN A 255 57.80 -7.72 3.10
CA GLN A 255 57.78 -6.83 1.95
C GLN A 255 56.39 -6.18 1.77
N LEU A 256 56.38 -4.87 1.49
CA LEU A 256 55.19 -4.10 1.17
C LEU A 256 54.45 -4.75 -0.01
N SER A 257 53.28 -5.25 0.34
CA SER A 257 52.36 -6.03 -0.45
C SER A 257 51.04 -6.05 0.33
N CYS A 258 49.93 -6.44 -0.29
CA CYS A 258 48.64 -6.46 0.41
C CYS A 258 48.62 -7.42 1.61
N LEU A 259 49.41 -8.51 1.57
CA LEU A 259 49.54 -9.46 2.68
C LEU A 259 50.54 -8.98 3.75
N GLY A 260 51.68 -8.42 3.35
CA GLY A 260 52.63 -7.80 4.29
C GLY A 260 52.01 -6.65 5.08
N LEU A 261 51.10 -5.89 4.44
CA LEU A 261 50.28 -4.86 5.07
C LEU A 261 49.31 -5.41 6.12
N LEU A 262 48.70 -6.58 5.90
CA LEU A 262 47.89 -7.24 6.93
C LEU A 262 48.75 -7.82 8.05
N GLN A 263 49.87 -8.46 7.72
CA GLN A 263 50.81 -9.00 8.72
C GLN A 263 51.31 -7.91 9.67
N ILE A 264 51.70 -6.74 9.14
CA ILE A 264 52.21 -5.65 9.96
C ILE A 264 51.12 -5.00 10.82
N PHE A 265 49.88 -4.90 10.31
CA PHE A 265 48.74 -4.47 11.12
C PHE A 265 48.43 -5.48 12.24
N LYS A 266 48.38 -6.79 11.95
CA LYS A 266 48.22 -7.84 12.98
C LYS A 266 49.28 -7.70 14.08
N CYS A 267 50.55 -7.56 13.72
CA CYS A 267 51.64 -7.53 14.69
C CYS A 267 51.70 -6.23 15.52
N ARG A 268 51.37 -5.08 14.92
CA ARG A 268 51.40 -3.77 15.61
C ARG A 268 50.12 -3.49 16.42
N LEU A 269 48.95 -3.79 15.87
CA LEU A 269 47.65 -3.41 16.46
C LEU A 269 47.17 -4.40 17.53
N ARG A 270 47.78 -5.59 17.67
CA ARG A 270 47.42 -6.61 18.70
C ARG A 270 47.39 -6.12 20.14
N HIS A 271 48.09 -5.03 20.45
CA HIS A 271 48.15 -4.42 21.79
C HIS A 271 47.25 -3.18 21.94
N PHE A 272 46.51 -2.79 20.89
CA PHE A 272 45.65 -1.60 20.90
C PHE A 272 44.18 -2.03 21.10
N THR A 273 43.42 -1.25 21.87
CA THR A 273 41.97 -1.45 21.97
C THR A 273 41.27 -1.01 20.68
N GLN A 274 40.12 -1.59 20.35
CA GLN A 274 39.35 -1.18 19.16
C GLN A 274 39.08 0.33 19.15
N LEU A 275 38.76 0.93 20.31
CA LEU A 275 38.58 2.38 20.45
C LEU A 275 39.84 3.19 20.12
N LYS A 276 41.04 2.67 20.45
CA LYS A 276 42.30 3.33 20.10
C LYS A 276 42.56 3.29 18.59
N ILE A 277 42.41 2.11 17.95
CA ILE A 277 42.55 1.96 16.49
C ILE A 277 41.56 2.87 15.76
N GLN A 278 40.30 2.84 16.21
CA GLN A 278 39.19 3.65 15.73
C GLN A 278 39.47 5.17 15.82
N HIS A 279 40.14 5.63 16.89
CA HIS A 279 40.52 7.02 17.10
C HIS A 279 41.74 7.44 16.26
N GLU A 280 42.84 6.68 16.30
CA GLU A 280 44.08 7.02 15.59
C GLU A 280 43.86 7.11 14.07
N PHE A 281 43.13 6.16 13.48
CA PHE A 281 42.84 6.20 12.04
C PHE A 281 41.99 7.41 11.64
N ASN A 282 41.00 7.81 12.44
CA ASN A 282 40.13 8.96 12.12
C ASN A 282 40.74 10.32 12.49
N THR A 283 41.88 10.36 13.18
CA THR A 283 42.59 11.61 13.52
C THR A 283 43.89 11.80 12.73
N LEU A 284 44.59 10.72 12.36
CA LEU A 284 45.85 10.76 11.63
C LEU A 284 45.70 10.63 10.10
N LEU A 285 44.60 10.02 9.64
CA LEU A 285 44.32 9.83 8.21
C LEU A 285 43.16 10.70 7.74
N ASN A 286 43.29 11.25 6.53
CA ASN A 286 42.19 11.92 5.84
C ASN A 286 41.42 10.95 4.92
N GLU A 287 40.35 11.44 4.30
CA GLU A 287 39.47 10.68 3.41
C GLU A 287 40.20 10.09 2.17
N HIS A 288 41.23 10.78 1.67
CA HIS A 288 42.05 10.26 0.57
C HIS A 288 43.02 9.15 1.05
N ASP A 289 43.64 9.32 2.23
CA ASP A 289 44.50 8.29 2.83
C ASP A 289 43.73 6.98 3.10
N ILE A 290 42.51 7.10 3.65
CA ILE A 290 41.65 5.94 3.95
C ILE A 290 41.19 5.29 2.64
N LYS A 291 40.85 6.06 1.61
CA LYS A 291 40.52 5.51 0.29
C LYS A 291 41.69 4.80 -0.37
N LEU A 292 42.92 5.34 -0.29
CA LEU A 292 44.12 4.66 -0.77
C LEU A 292 44.33 3.32 -0.06
N LEU A 293 44.19 3.29 1.27
CA LEU A 293 44.31 2.06 2.06
C LEU A 293 43.24 1.02 1.68
N ARG A 294 41.99 1.46 1.52
CA ARG A 294 40.85 0.66 1.04
C ARG A 294 41.12 0.08 -0.36
N GLN A 295 41.60 0.91 -1.30
CA GLN A 295 41.94 0.52 -2.67
C GLN A 295 43.17 -0.41 -2.78
N TYR A 296 44.10 -0.34 -1.83
CA TYR A 296 45.26 -1.25 -1.82
C TYR A 296 44.90 -2.61 -1.20
N LEU A 297 44.03 -2.63 -0.19
CA LEU A 297 43.49 -3.87 0.40
C LEU A 297 42.46 -4.56 -0.52
N SER A 298 41.69 -3.82 -1.33
CA SER A 298 40.70 -4.39 -2.27
C SER A 298 41.34 -5.32 -3.32
N ARG A 299 42.67 -5.23 -3.51
CA ARG A 299 43.48 -6.04 -4.44
C ARG A 299 43.80 -7.45 -3.95
N ILE A 300 43.61 -7.77 -2.66
CA ILE A 300 43.89 -9.11 -2.10
C ILE A 300 43.04 -10.15 -2.84
N MET A 301 43.65 -11.28 -3.23
CA MET A 301 42.91 -12.38 -3.86
C MET A 301 42.16 -13.19 -2.80
N THR A 302 40.93 -13.59 -3.08
CA THR A 302 40.05 -14.27 -2.10
C THR A 302 40.65 -15.59 -1.58
N GLN A 303 41.51 -16.24 -2.37
CA GLN A 303 42.28 -17.44 -1.97
C GLN A 303 43.34 -17.17 -0.89
N GLN A 304 43.70 -15.91 -0.64
CA GLN A 304 44.72 -15.47 0.34
C GLN A 304 44.08 -14.90 1.62
N LEU A 305 42.74 -14.89 1.73
CA LEU A 305 42.02 -14.44 2.91
C LEU A 305 41.74 -15.62 3.85
N ASP A 306 42.71 -15.92 4.71
CA ASP A 306 42.51 -16.79 5.87
C ASP A 306 41.69 -16.07 6.97
N ASP A 307 41.20 -16.81 7.96
CA ASP A 307 40.44 -16.23 9.09
C ASP A 307 41.24 -15.12 9.80
N SER A 308 42.57 -15.25 9.91
CA SER A 308 43.41 -14.23 10.52
C SER A 308 43.43 -12.93 9.71
N ASN A 309 43.55 -12.99 8.39
CA ASN A 309 43.45 -11.84 7.49
C ASN A 309 42.05 -11.20 7.54
N ILE A 310 41.00 -12.01 7.52
CA ILE A 310 39.60 -11.56 7.61
C ILE A 310 39.35 -10.81 8.92
N GLN A 311 39.79 -11.34 10.05
CA GLN A 311 39.63 -10.68 11.35
C GLN A 311 40.47 -9.39 11.47
N CYS A 312 41.66 -9.35 10.86
CA CYS A 312 42.46 -8.13 10.79
C CYS A 312 41.73 -7.02 10.02
N ILE A 313 41.22 -7.29 8.80
CA ILE A 313 40.48 -6.29 8.02
C ILE A 313 39.21 -5.85 8.77
N LYS A 314 38.51 -6.75 9.46
CA LYS A 314 37.30 -6.41 10.23
C LYS A 314 37.55 -5.41 11.37
N GLN A 315 38.77 -5.36 11.93
CA GLN A 315 39.17 -4.40 12.95
C GLN A 315 39.53 -3.01 12.38
N LEU A 316 39.88 -2.90 11.10
CA LEU A 316 40.31 -1.65 10.48
C LEU A 316 39.11 -0.69 10.25
N PRO A 317 39.17 0.56 10.74
CA PRO A 317 38.09 1.53 10.58
C PRO A 317 38.17 2.24 9.23
N ILE A 318 37.94 1.49 8.14
CA ILE A 318 38.14 1.95 6.74
C ILE A 318 36.85 2.08 5.92
N PHE A 319 35.68 1.83 6.51
CA PHE A 319 34.38 1.87 5.83
C PHE A 319 33.56 3.07 6.28
N ASP A 320 32.84 3.73 5.36
CA ASP A 320 32.07 4.93 5.67
C ASP A 320 30.86 4.60 6.58
N ASN A 321 30.79 5.32 7.70
CA ASN A 321 29.68 5.27 8.64
C ASN A 321 28.44 5.91 8.01
N ALA A 322 27.32 5.20 8.01
CA ALA A 322 26.06 5.72 7.49
C ALA A 322 25.43 6.83 8.37
N TYR A 323 26.01 7.11 9.55
CA TYR A 323 25.46 8.04 10.53
C TYR A 323 26.53 9.00 11.08
N LEU A 324 26.20 10.29 11.09
CA LEU A 324 27.00 11.35 11.71
C LEU A 324 26.05 12.23 12.53
N ASN A 325 25.79 11.84 13.78
CA ASN A 325 25.00 12.67 14.68
C ASN A 325 25.80 13.91 15.13
N THR A 326 25.12 15.05 15.24
CA THR A 326 25.67 16.29 15.79
C THR A 326 25.54 16.41 17.32
N ASP A 327 24.88 15.45 17.99
CA ASP A 327 24.76 15.44 19.46
C ASP A 327 26.13 15.37 20.15
N LEU A 328 26.46 16.45 20.88
CA LEU A 328 27.79 16.77 21.43
C LEU A 328 28.37 15.77 22.47
N ASN A 329 27.65 14.70 22.81
CA ASN A 329 27.96 13.83 23.96
C ASN A 329 28.78 12.58 23.61
N GLN A 330 28.99 12.23 22.34
CA GLN A 330 29.92 11.17 21.92
C GLN A 330 30.62 11.52 20.59
N PRO A 331 31.95 11.35 20.47
CA PRO A 331 32.65 11.53 19.20
C PRO A 331 32.32 10.37 18.25
N GLN A 332 31.36 10.59 17.35
CA GLN A 332 31.06 9.65 16.26
C GLN A 332 32.09 9.79 15.13
N TYR A 333 32.72 8.69 14.77
CA TYR A 333 33.76 8.65 13.74
C TYR A 333 33.17 8.50 12.34
N LYS A 334 33.78 9.17 11.35
CA LYS A 334 33.35 9.10 9.94
C LYS A 334 33.57 7.71 9.34
N ASN A 335 34.69 7.06 9.66
CA ASN A 335 34.99 5.72 9.18
C ASN A 335 34.96 4.74 10.35
N ILE A 336 34.34 3.57 10.18
CA ILE A 336 34.11 2.57 11.24
C ILE A 336 34.60 1.18 10.84
N SER A 337 34.89 0.36 11.84
CA SER A 337 35.27 -1.06 11.71
C SER A 337 34.06 -1.96 11.49
N LEU A 338 34.26 -3.15 10.91
CA LEU A 338 33.19 -4.13 10.65
C LEU A 338 32.72 -4.92 11.89
N ASN A 339 33.35 -4.69 13.04
CA ASN A 339 32.98 -5.34 14.30
C ASN A 339 31.59 -4.87 14.77
N ASN A 340 30.67 -5.83 14.92
CA ASN A 340 29.27 -5.65 15.35
C ASN A 340 28.42 -4.76 14.41
N ILE A 341 28.73 -4.71 13.11
CA ILE A 341 27.85 -4.09 12.10
C ILE A 341 26.58 -4.93 11.89
N LEU A 342 25.42 -4.29 11.88
CA LEU A 342 24.11 -4.91 11.68
C LEU A 342 23.59 -4.75 10.24
N TYR A 343 23.92 -3.64 9.58
CA TYR A 343 23.44 -3.32 8.23
C TYR A 343 24.55 -2.71 7.38
N ILE A 344 24.58 -3.11 6.11
CA ILE A 344 25.48 -2.62 5.08
C ILE A 344 24.61 -2.38 3.84
N TYR A 345 24.63 -1.17 3.28
CA TYR A 345 23.85 -0.85 2.09
C TYR A 345 24.60 -0.03 1.06
N GLU A 346 24.26 -0.24 -0.21
CA GLU A 346 24.78 0.49 -1.35
C GLU A 346 23.66 1.32 -1.99
N SER A 347 23.88 2.63 -2.12
CA SER A 347 22.91 3.57 -2.70
C SER A 347 23.58 4.90 -2.98
N GLY A 348 23.12 5.64 -3.99
CA GLY A 348 23.49 7.06 -4.17
C GLY A 348 22.90 7.98 -3.09
N ILE A 349 21.93 7.48 -2.32
CA ILE A 349 21.16 8.24 -1.32
C ILE A 349 21.73 7.97 0.08
N LYS A 350 22.05 9.03 0.82
CA LYS A 350 22.43 8.96 2.24
C LYS A 350 21.21 9.08 3.15
N LEU A 351 21.21 8.35 4.25
CA LEU A 351 20.19 8.44 5.30
C LEU A 351 20.18 9.83 5.95
N PRO A 352 19.00 10.44 6.21
CA PRO A 352 18.93 11.71 6.93
C PRO A 352 19.37 11.59 8.39
N VAL A 353 20.13 12.56 8.87
CA VAL A 353 20.70 12.56 10.23
C VAL A 353 19.61 12.61 11.32
N ASP A 354 18.49 13.26 11.05
CA ASP A 354 17.36 13.39 11.99
C ASP A 354 16.62 12.06 12.25
N LEU A 355 16.79 11.08 11.36
CA LEU A 355 16.14 9.78 11.40
C LEU A 355 17.12 8.73 11.92
N GLN A 356 17.28 8.69 13.24
CA GLN A 356 18.20 7.79 13.97
C GLN A 356 18.28 6.38 13.31
N PRO A 357 19.33 6.11 12.53
CA PRO A 357 19.42 4.87 11.77
C PRO A 357 19.79 3.70 12.70
N PRO A 358 19.68 2.44 12.23
CA PRO A 358 20.21 1.31 13.00
C PRO A 358 21.64 1.60 13.43
N LYS A 359 21.91 1.43 14.74
CA LYS A 359 23.26 1.53 15.28
C LYS A 359 24.17 0.59 14.49
N GLN A 360 25.37 1.06 14.14
CA GLN A 360 26.38 0.27 13.44
C GLN A 360 25.90 -0.15 12.03
N CYS A 361 25.72 0.87 11.18
CA CYS A 361 25.32 0.76 9.78
C CYS A 361 26.40 1.38 8.88
N ILE A 362 26.78 0.68 7.80
CA ILE A 362 27.78 1.13 6.81
C ILE A 362 27.10 1.55 5.51
N HIS A 363 27.53 2.68 4.96
CA HIS A 363 27.18 3.13 3.61
C HIS A 363 28.31 2.75 2.65
N VAL A 364 28.01 1.96 1.62
CA VAL A 364 28.97 1.60 0.58
C VAL A 364 29.06 2.77 -0.42
N THR A 365 30.15 3.54 -0.31
CA THR A 365 30.37 4.79 -1.06
C THR A 365 31.17 4.60 -2.35
N ASP A 366 31.93 3.51 -2.48
CA ASP A 366 32.78 3.24 -3.64
C ASP A 366 32.98 1.74 -3.93
N SER A 367 33.48 1.48 -5.14
CA SER A 367 33.81 0.13 -5.64
C SER A 367 34.79 -0.62 -4.75
N ASP A 368 35.75 0.06 -4.14
CA ASP A 368 36.74 -0.56 -3.26
C ASP A 368 36.12 -1.05 -1.95
N SER A 369 35.15 -0.32 -1.39
CA SER A 369 34.30 -0.82 -0.30
C SER A 369 33.55 -2.07 -0.72
N ARG A 370 32.86 -2.02 -1.88
CA ARG A 370 32.05 -3.14 -2.39
C ARG A 370 32.90 -4.41 -2.56
N VAL A 371 34.05 -4.30 -3.21
CA VAL A 371 34.99 -5.41 -3.46
C VAL A 371 35.56 -5.99 -2.16
N LEU A 372 35.87 -5.17 -1.15
CA LEU A 372 36.31 -5.67 0.16
C LEU A 372 35.20 -6.41 0.91
N LEU A 373 33.99 -5.85 0.95
CA LEU A 373 32.87 -6.42 1.70
C LEU A 373 32.41 -7.77 1.12
N ASP A 374 32.35 -7.87 -0.21
CA ASP A 374 32.08 -9.13 -0.94
C ASP A 374 33.14 -10.20 -0.63
N LYS A 375 34.43 -9.84 -0.71
CA LYS A 375 35.55 -10.75 -0.36
C LYS A 375 35.57 -11.18 1.11
N LEU A 376 35.00 -10.39 2.01
CA LEU A 376 34.84 -10.71 3.44
C LEU A 376 33.55 -11.49 3.75
N GLY A 377 32.73 -11.77 2.74
CA GLY A 377 31.47 -12.52 2.88
C GLY A 377 30.31 -11.74 3.48
N TYR A 378 30.34 -10.40 3.46
CA TYR A 378 29.23 -9.58 3.92
C TYR A 378 28.19 -9.41 2.81
N VAL A 379 26.91 -9.63 3.16
CA VAL A 379 25.80 -9.28 2.27
C VAL A 379 25.63 -7.76 2.27
N ILE A 380 25.96 -7.14 1.15
CA ILE A 380 25.60 -5.75 0.86
C ILE A 380 24.13 -5.76 0.46
N HIS A 381 23.28 -5.15 1.27
CA HIS A 381 21.86 -5.05 0.97
C HIS A 381 21.57 -3.88 0.04
N ASP A 382 20.58 -4.04 -0.83
CA ASP A 382 19.92 -2.91 -1.45
C ASP A 382 19.18 -2.07 -0.38
N PHE A 383 19.02 -0.77 -0.65
CA PHE A 383 18.40 0.21 0.24
C PHE A 383 17.00 -0.19 0.73
N THR A 384 16.26 -1.00 -0.05
CA THR A 384 15.02 -1.70 0.36
C THR A 384 15.07 -2.26 1.78
N HIS A 385 16.17 -2.90 2.18
CA HIS A 385 16.27 -3.58 3.48
C HIS A 385 16.39 -2.58 4.63
N VAL A 386 17.16 -1.50 4.43
CA VAL A 386 17.32 -0.43 5.43
C VAL A 386 16.05 0.41 5.52
N ALA A 387 15.38 0.68 4.40
CA ALA A 387 14.06 1.30 4.38
C ALA A 387 13.04 0.46 5.17
N ARG A 388 12.92 -0.85 4.89
CA ARG A 388 12.07 -1.79 5.64
C ARG A 388 12.38 -1.78 7.14
N TYR A 389 13.66 -1.77 7.54
CA TYR A 389 14.05 -1.68 8.96
C TYR A 389 13.60 -0.38 9.61
N LEU A 390 13.81 0.77 8.95
CA LEU A 390 13.38 2.08 9.44
C LEU A 390 11.86 2.11 9.61
N ILE A 391 11.11 1.75 8.58
CA ILE A 391 9.63 1.78 8.62
C ILE A 391 9.08 0.84 9.71
N THR A 392 9.65 -0.36 9.88
CA THR A 392 9.19 -1.32 10.91
C THR A 392 9.55 -0.89 12.33
N THR A 393 10.77 -0.40 12.57
CA THR A 393 11.21 0.08 13.88
C THR A 393 10.40 1.31 14.31
N ILE A 394 10.13 2.21 13.36
CA ILE A 394 9.29 3.40 13.56
C ILE A 394 7.82 3.02 13.76
N GLY A 395 7.30 2.02 13.03
CA GLY A 395 5.97 1.46 13.27
C GLY A 395 5.81 0.87 14.67
N GLN A 396 6.84 0.22 15.20
CA GLN A 396 6.86 -0.29 16.59
C GLN A 396 6.92 0.85 17.62
N GLN A 397 7.71 1.90 17.39
CA GLN A 397 7.73 3.11 18.22
C GLN A 397 6.33 3.78 18.25
N GLN A 398 5.64 3.86 17.10
CA GLN A 398 4.28 4.39 17.02
C GLN A 398 3.26 3.56 17.82
N GLN A 399 3.38 2.22 17.82
CA GLN A 399 2.54 1.37 18.66
C GLN A 399 2.79 1.62 20.16
N GLN A 400 4.05 1.74 20.57
CA GLN A 400 4.41 2.03 21.97
C GLN A 400 3.92 3.43 22.42
N ALA A 401 4.03 4.45 21.57
CA ALA A 401 3.50 5.79 21.85
C ALA A 401 1.96 5.79 22.04
N ASN A 402 1.23 5.06 21.19
CA ASN A 402 -0.23 4.92 21.32
C ASN A 402 -0.64 4.20 22.62
N ILE A 403 0.14 3.20 23.07
CA ILE A 403 -0.11 2.49 24.34
C ILE A 403 0.11 3.45 25.53
N GLN A 404 1.14 4.30 25.49
CA GLN A 404 1.39 5.30 26.55
C GLN A 404 0.25 6.33 26.64
N GLN A 405 -0.30 6.78 25.50
CA GLN A 405 -1.46 7.69 25.49
C GLN A 405 -2.71 7.09 26.17
N GLN A 406 -2.90 5.77 26.10
CA GLN A 406 -4.04 5.12 26.75
C GLN A 406 -3.85 4.91 28.26
N GLN A 407 -2.62 5.04 28.80
CA GLN A 407 -2.33 4.74 30.20
C GLN A 407 -2.13 5.97 31.10
N GLN A 408 -1.89 7.18 30.57
CA GLN A 408 -1.65 8.38 31.39
C GLN A 408 -2.37 9.64 30.89
N GLN A 409 -3.65 9.79 31.24
CA GLN A 409 -4.37 11.07 31.13
C GLN A 409 -4.05 12.04 32.30
N GLN A 410 -2.78 12.43 32.46
CA GLN A 410 -2.40 13.66 33.19
C GLN A 410 -0.90 14.01 33.02
N ASN A 411 -0.62 15.32 32.98
CA ASN A 411 0.70 15.96 33.12
C ASN A 411 1.81 15.64 32.08
N SER A 412 1.93 16.48 31.05
CA SER A 412 2.95 17.56 31.04
C SER A 412 3.11 18.23 29.66
N SER A 413 3.48 19.51 29.65
CA SER A 413 3.80 20.26 28.43
C SER A 413 5.03 19.73 27.69
N THR A 414 5.97 19.10 28.40
CA THR A 414 7.18 18.49 27.84
C THR A 414 6.86 17.31 26.93
N ILE A 415 5.91 16.44 27.31
CA ILE A 415 5.48 15.30 26.47
C ILE A 415 4.87 15.81 25.16
N ASN A 416 4.07 16.87 25.19
CA ASN A 416 3.52 17.50 23.99
C ASN A 416 4.59 18.10 23.06
N ALA A 417 5.74 18.52 23.58
CA ALA A 417 6.86 19.00 22.78
C ALA A 417 7.60 17.84 22.09
N THR A 418 7.94 16.78 22.84
CA THR A 418 8.59 15.57 22.29
C THR A 418 7.70 14.91 21.23
N PHE A 419 6.41 14.69 21.55
CA PHE A 419 5.46 14.06 20.64
C PHE A 419 5.27 14.86 19.34
N LYS A 420 5.23 16.20 19.39
CA LYS A 420 5.18 17.03 18.18
C LYS A 420 6.47 16.95 17.34
N ASN A 421 7.63 16.90 18.00
CA ASN A 421 8.92 16.75 17.33
C ASN A 421 8.99 15.38 16.61
N ASP A 422 8.51 14.31 17.26
CA ASP A 422 8.44 12.99 16.64
C ASP A 422 7.41 12.93 15.51
N GLN A 423 6.24 13.58 15.63
CA GLN A 423 5.31 13.74 14.50
C GLN A 423 5.92 14.51 13.31
N GLN A 424 6.79 15.49 13.57
CA GLN A 424 7.52 16.22 12.52
C GLN A 424 8.55 15.31 11.82
N LYS A 425 9.33 14.51 12.57
CA LYS A 425 10.23 13.49 12.00
C LYS A 425 9.47 12.46 11.16
N MET A 426 8.29 12.03 11.59
CA MET A 426 7.41 11.10 10.86
C MET A 426 6.95 11.68 9.52
N SER A 427 6.45 12.93 9.53
CA SER A 427 6.07 13.62 8.29
C SER A 427 7.26 13.88 7.38
N PHE A 428 8.43 14.20 7.94
CA PHE A 428 9.68 14.36 7.19
C PHE A 428 10.11 13.05 6.53
N LEU A 429 10.09 11.92 7.23
CA LEU A 429 10.34 10.59 6.66
C LEU A 429 9.37 10.28 5.52
N GLY A 430 8.07 10.49 5.71
CA GLY A 430 7.06 10.25 4.67
C GLY A 430 7.33 11.04 3.39
N LYS A 431 7.65 12.34 3.52
CA LYS A 431 8.06 13.20 2.40
C LYS A 431 9.38 12.75 1.78
N TRP A 432 10.39 12.47 2.60
CA TRP A 432 11.73 12.08 2.13
C TRP A 432 11.71 10.76 1.35
N LEU A 433 10.93 9.78 1.80
CA LEU A 433 10.72 8.51 1.08
C LEU A 433 10.06 8.74 -0.29
N LEU A 434 9.05 9.62 -0.39
CA LEU A 434 8.44 9.96 -1.68
C LEU A 434 9.46 10.63 -2.63
N SER A 435 10.27 11.56 -2.14
CA SER A 435 11.22 12.31 -2.97
C SER A 435 12.51 11.54 -3.35
N ASN A 436 12.91 10.53 -2.57
CA ASN A 436 14.19 9.82 -2.77
C ASN A 436 14.00 8.34 -3.13
N CYS A 437 12.92 7.70 -2.69
CA CYS A 437 12.72 6.25 -2.80
C CYS A 437 11.66 5.85 -3.84
N ALA A 438 11.42 6.70 -4.85
CA ALA A 438 10.45 6.46 -5.92
C ALA A 438 10.58 5.06 -6.56
N ASN A 439 11.78 4.69 -7.01
CA ASN A 439 12.04 3.38 -7.62
C ASN A 439 11.73 2.20 -6.67
N LEU A 440 12.01 2.36 -5.38
CA LEU A 440 11.75 1.36 -4.34
C LEU A 440 10.25 1.22 -4.09
N ILE A 441 9.52 2.34 -4.01
CA ILE A 441 8.06 2.37 -3.88
C ILE A 441 7.38 1.74 -5.11
N LEU A 442 7.95 1.91 -6.31
CA LEU A 442 7.41 1.34 -7.54
C LEU A 442 7.69 -0.17 -7.72
N THR A 443 8.81 -0.68 -7.18
CA THR A 443 9.25 -2.07 -7.43
C THR A 443 9.02 -3.06 -6.27
N ASP A 444 9.04 -2.62 -5.01
CA ASP A 444 8.93 -3.51 -3.85
C ASP A 444 7.51 -3.52 -3.24
N VAL A 445 6.72 -4.54 -3.60
CA VAL A 445 5.35 -4.76 -3.09
C VAL A 445 5.31 -4.85 -1.55
N VAL A 446 6.35 -5.39 -0.91
CA VAL A 446 6.39 -5.47 0.56
C VAL A 446 6.60 -4.08 1.18
N CYS A 447 7.40 -3.22 0.54
CA CYS A 447 7.45 -1.81 0.92
C CYS A 447 6.12 -1.11 0.66
N GLN A 448 5.42 -1.39 -0.45
CA GLN A 448 4.09 -0.81 -0.72
C GLN A 448 3.07 -1.18 0.37
N ASP A 449 3.02 -2.44 0.81
CA ASP A 449 2.09 -2.89 1.86
C ASP A 449 2.40 -2.26 3.22
N ILE A 450 3.67 -2.23 3.63
CA ILE A 450 4.05 -1.62 4.91
C ILE A 450 3.86 -0.08 4.87
N LEU A 451 4.23 0.59 3.78
CA LEU A 451 4.07 2.04 3.65
C LEU A 451 2.59 2.45 3.55
N SER A 452 1.76 1.72 2.81
CA SER A 452 0.34 2.01 2.65
C SER A 452 -0.46 1.87 3.95
N THR A 453 0.01 1.03 4.88
CA THR A 453 -0.56 0.84 6.23
C THR A 453 0.06 1.76 7.30
N SER A 454 1.31 2.20 7.13
CA SER A 454 2.01 3.10 8.06
C SER A 454 1.44 4.53 8.07
N ARG A 455 1.33 5.15 9.26
CA ARG A 455 0.88 6.56 9.40
C ARG A 455 2.06 7.53 9.29
N LEU A 456 2.54 7.74 8.07
CA LEU A 456 3.67 8.64 7.73
C LEU A 456 3.24 9.94 7.04
N PHE A 457 2.01 10.02 6.54
CA PHE A 457 1.58 11.11 5.64
C PHE A 457 0.58 12.01 6.35
N LEU A 458 0.69 13.32 6.15
CA LEU A 458 -0.26 14.27 6.70
C LEU A 458 -1.51 14.35 5.82
N ASN A 459 -2.69 14.32 6.44
CA ASN A 459 -3.92 14.76 5.80
C ASN A 459 -4.03 16.30 5.83
N ARG A 460 -5.15 16.87 5.36
CA ARG A 460 -5.36 18.33 5.35
C ARG A 460 -5.68 18.96 6.72
N THR A 461 -6.08 18.19 7.73
CA THR A 461 -6.14 18.65 9.14
C THR A 461 -4.78 18.64 9.85
N GLY A 462 -3.72 18.11 9.22
CA GLY A 462 -2.38 18.02 9.80
C GLY A 462 -2.19 16.81 10.73
N GLU A 463 -3.05 15.79 10.63
CA GLU A 463 -2.97 14.53 11.35
C GLU A 463 -2.18 13.49 10.52
N LEU A 464 -1.43 12.61 11.20
CA LEU A 464 -0.72 11.52 10.54
C LEU A 464 -1.67 10.36 10.20
N CYS A 465 -1.89 10.15 8.91
CA CYS A 465 -2.71 9.09 8.33
C CYS A 465 -1.85 8.13 7.49
N SER A 466 -2.36 6.93 7.25
CA SER A 466 -1.82 6.03 6.24
C SER A 466 -2.48 6.24 4.87
N CYS A 467 -1.85 5.77 3.79
CA CYS A 467 -2.40 5.93 2.44
C CYS A 467 -3.78 5.27 2.33
N GLN A 468 -3.96 4.10 2.94
CA GLN A 468 -5.26 3.40 2.98
C GLN A 468 -6.35 4.15 3.77
N GLN A 469 -6.02 5.12 4.61
CA GLN A 469 -7.01 5.98 5.28
C GLN A 469 -7.44 7.18 4.42
N MET A 470 -6.64 7.54 3.41
CA MET A 470 -6.87 8.72 2.56
C MET A 470 -7.42 8.35 1.19
N PHE A 471 -8.05 9.33 0.53
CA PHE A 471 -8.58 9.22 -0.83
C PHE A 471 -7.75 10.04 -1.82
N ASP A 472 -7.62 9.53 -3.03
CA ASP A 472 -6.98 10.18 -4.17
C ASP A 472 -7.83 11.37 -4.65
N PRO A 473 -7.34 12.63 -4.53
CA PRO A 473 -8.07 13.81 -5.00
C PRO A 473 -8.41 13.75 -6.49
N SER A 474 -7.59 13.04 -7.29
CA SER A 474 -7.82 12.93 -8.73
C SER A 474 -8.87 11.89 -9.13
N SER A 475 -9.30 11.01 -8.21
CA SER A 475 -10.40 10.08 -8.45
C SER A 475 -11.73 10.80 -8.71
N PHE A 476 -11.89 12.02 -8.19
CA PHE A 476 -13.08 12.85 -8.34
C PHE A 476 -13.17 13.55 -9.71
N HIS A 477 -12.04 13.82 -10.38
CA HIS A 477 -12.04 14.44 -11.72
C HIS A 477 -12.57 13.47 -12.80
N LEU A 478 -12.40 12.15 -12.61
CA LEU A 478 -12.67 11.13 -13.63
C LEU A 478 -14.13 11.11 -14.15
N ASN A 479 -15.07 11.67 -13.39
CA ASN A 479 -16.50 11.66 -13.65
C ASN A 479 -17.17 13.05 -13.52
N ASN A 480 -16.41 14.16 -13.64
CA ASN A 480 -16.87 15.53 -13.33
C ASN A 480 -17.39 15.72 -11.89
N LYS A 481 -16.93 14.88 -10.94
CA LYS A 481 -17.38 14.84 -9.54
C LYS A 481 -16.56 15.71 -8.60
N GLU A 482 -15.84 16.69 -9.14
CA GLU A 482 -15.00 17.65 -8.40
C GLU A 482 -15.73 18.30 -7.23
N LYS A 483 -17.03 18.56 -7.39
CA LYS A 483 -17.90 19.11 -6.32
C LYS A 483 -17.82 18.27 -5.05
N PHE A 484 -17.82 16.93 -5.15
CA PHE A 484 -17.77 16.03 -3.98
C PHE A 484 -16.48 16.16 -3.16
N LEU A 485 -15.38 16.71 -3.72
CA LEU A 485 -14.15 16.97 -2.95
C LEU A 485 -14.46 17.75 -1.68
N THR A 486 -15.38 18.73 -1.71
CA THR A 486 -15.74 19.58 -0.57
C THR A 486 -16.28 18.80 0.64
N LEU A 487 -16.75 17.57 0.46
CA LEU A 487 -17.19 16.67 1.54
C LEU A 487 -16.01 15.95 2.23
N PHE A 488 -14.84 15.91 1.58
CA PHE A 488 -13.63 15.20 2.03
C PHE A 488 -12.47 16.15 2.43
N GLU A 489 -12.56 17.45 2.10
CA GLU A 489 -11.43 18.41 2.07
C GLU A 489 -10.66 18.66 3.37
N LEU A 490 -11.11 18.14 4.52
CA LEU A 490 -10.42 18.30 5.81
C LEU A 490 -9.73 17.01 6.26
N LYS A 491 -10.51 15.96 6.55
CA LYS A 491 -10.04 14.75 7.25
C LYS A 491 -9.45 13.68 6.32
N TYR A 492 -9.90 13.61 5.07
CA TYR A 492 -9.79 12.40 4.25
C TYR A 492 -8.89 12.53 3.00
N LEU A 493 -8.40 13.73 2.68
CA LEU A 493 -7.46 13.95 1.57
C LEU A 493 -6.04 14.19 2.09
N PRO A 494 -4.98 13.80 1.36
CA PRO A 494 -3.59 14.13 1.70
C PRO A 494 -3.35 15.64 1.70
N SER A 495 -2.34 16.08 2.45
CA SER A 495 -2.00 17.51 2.58
C SER A 495 -1.63 18.14 1.23
N ILE A 496 -1.96 19.43 1.10
CA ILE A 496 -1.75 20.21 -0.14
C ILE A 496 -0.26 20.23 -0.53
N GLU A 497 0.63 20.28 0.45
CA GLU A 497 2.09 20.20 0.25
C GLU A 497 2.51 18.92 -0.48
N ILE A 498 1.98 17.75 -0.07
CA ILE A 498 2.33 16.48 -0.69
C ILE A 498 1.70 16.38 -2.09
N CYS A 499 0.45 16.85 -2.24
CA CYS A 499 -0.26 16.86 -3.53
C CYS A 499 0.31 17.86 -4.54
N SER A 500 1.10 18.86 -4.11
CA SER A 500 1.69 19.88 -5.01
C SER A 500 2.73 19.33 -6.00
N ILE A 501 3.25 18.13 -5.75
CA ILE A 501 4.22 17.45 -6.59
C ILE A 501 3.54 16.22 -7.22
N ASN A 502 3.31 16.27 -8.53
CA ASN A 502 2.59 15.21 -9.26
C ASN A 502 3.22 13.82 -9.07
N GLU A 503 4.55 13.74 -9.01
CA GLU A 503 5.29 12.49 -8.77
C GLU A 503 4.95 11.88 -7.40
N HIS A 504 4.84 12.69 -6.35
CA HIS A 504 4.42 12.23 -5.03
C HIS A 504 2.98 11.68 -5.05
N LEU A 505 2.07 12.31 -5.79
CA LEU A 505 0.69 11.81 -5.94
C LEU A 505 0.66 10.48 -6.72
N ILE A 506 1.49 10.32 -7.75
CA ILE A 506 1.66 9.05 -8.48
C ILE A 506 2.17 7.96 -7.54
N LEU A 507 3.22 8.23 -6.76
CA LEU A 507 3.75 7.27 -5.78
C LEU A 507 2.71 6.91 -4.70
N LEU A 508 1.91 7.87 -4.22
CA LEU A 508 0.83 7.59 -3.27
C LEU A 508 -0.29 6.71 -3.87
N LYS A 509 -0.57 6.78 -5.19
CA LYS A 509 -1.47 5.83 -5.86
C LYS A 509 -0.91 4.40 -5.83
N HIS A 510 0.40 4.23 -6.08
CA HIS A 510 1.07 2.94 -5.92
C HIS A 510 1.08 2.45 -4.45
N LEU A 511 1.08 3.38 -3.48
CA LEU A 511 0.84 3.08 -2.06
C LEU A 511 -0.64 2.91 -1.69
N LYS A 512 -1.50 2.50 -2.63
CA LYS A 512 -2.90 2.12 -2.38
C LYS A 512 -3.75 3.25 -1.75
N LEU A 513 -3.57 4.49 -2.22
CA LEU A 513 -4.60 5.54 -2.06
C LEU A 513 -5.94 5.04 -2.61
N ARG A 514 -7.01 5.27 -1.86
CA ARG A 514 -8.35 4.84 -2.24
C ARG A 514 -9.00 5.76 -3.28
N GLN A 515 -9.82 5.20 -4.14
CA GLN A 515 -10.73 5.96 -5.01
C GLN A 515 -12.00 6.31 -4.21
N TYR A 516 -12.73 7.38 -4.59
CA TYR A 516 -13.87 7.87 -3.81
C TYR A 516 -14.97 6.81 -3.55
N TYR A 517 -15.07 5.77 -4.40
CA TYR A 517 -16.01 4.66 -4.26
C TYR A 517 -15.56 3.57 -3.26
N ASP A 518 -14.30 3.54 -2.83
CA ASP A 518 -13.77 2.61 -1.80
C ASP A 518 -14.10 3.07 -0.36
N ILE A 519 -15.18 3.85 -0.21
CA ILE A 519 -15.64 4.42 1.06
C ILE A 519 -16.33 3.36 1.93
N LYS A 520 -16.05 3.39 3.24
CA LYS A 520 -16.58 2.43 4.22
C LYS A 520 -17.75 3.02 5.00
N CYS A 521 -18.58 2.16 5.58
CA CYS A 521 -19.74 2.53 6.39
C CYS A 521 -19.43 3.58 7.48
N ASP A 522 -18.39 3.37 8.30
CA ASP A 522 -17.96 4.33 9.32
C ASP A 522 -17.59 5.72 8.76
N GLU A 523 -17.03 5.77 7.54
CA GLU A 523 -16.52 6.99 6.90
C GLU A 523 -17.65 7.78 6.24
N LEU A 524 -18.58 7.09 5.58
CA LEU A 524 -19.79 7.71 5.04
C LEU A 524 -20.65 8.29 6.16
N ILE A 525 -20.76 7.62 7.32
CA ILE A 525 -21.45 8.15 8.50
C ILE A 525 -20.72 9.38 9.06
N ASP A 526 -19.39 9.35 9.16
CA ASP A 526 -18.61 10.51 9.59
C ASP A 526 -18.76 11.72 8.63
N ILE A 527 -18.75 11.50 7.31
CA ILE A 527 -19.01 12.56 6.32
C ILE A 527 -20.43 13.12 6.46
N CYS A 528 -21.44 12.28 6.66
CA CYS A 528 -22.81 12.73 6.94
C CYS A 528 -22.86 13.60 8.21
N GLU A 529 -22.30 13.11 9.32
CA GLU A 529 -22.26 13.85 10.59
C GLU A 529 -21.53 15.20 10.48
N LEU A 530 -20.38 15.25 9.82
CA LEU A 530 -19.62 16.48 9.62
C LEU A 530 -20.39 17.49 8.75
N THR A 531 -20.94 17.03 7.62
CA THR A 531 -21.69 17.89 6.69
C THR A 531 -22.96 18.47 7.33
N ILE A 532 -23.66 17.69 8.17
CA ILE A 532 -24.83 18.15 8.92
C ILE A 532 -24.44 19.20 9.98
N LYS A 533 -23.32 19.02 10.69
CA LYS A 533 -22.78 20.00 11.66
C LYS A 533 -22.30 21.29 10.98
N GLU A 534 -21.73 21.21 9.78
CA GLU A 534 -21.33 22.39 9.01
C GLU A 534 -22.52 23.11 8.37
N SER A 535 -23.52 22.40 7.84
CA SER A 535 -24.69 23.02 7.20
C SER A 535 -25.55 23.82 8.19
N THR A 536 -25.69 23.33 9.42
CA THR A 536 -26.42 24.01 10.51
C THR A 536 -25.71 25.24 11.05
N THR A 537 -24.38 25.29 10.99
CA THR A 537 -23.57 26.43 11.48
C THR A 537 -23.26 27.47 10.40
N THR A 538 -23.23 27.09 9.12
CA THR A 538 -22.81 27.98 8.01
C THR A 538 -23.93 28.36 7.03
N GLY A 539 -25.13 27.80 7.17
CA GLY A 539 -26.28 28.09 6.28
C GLY A 539 -26.11 27.56 4.84
N LYS A 540 -25.04 26.81 4.54
CA LYS A 540 -24.72 26.25 3.23
C LYS A 540 -25.68 25.11 2.83
N ARG A 541 -26.93 25.44 2.50
CA ARG A 541 -27.95 24.47 2.04
C ARG A 541 -27.46 23.61 0.85
N SER A 542 -26.58 24.17 0.02
CA SER A 542 -25.93 23.48 -1.10
C SER A 542 -25.08 22.27 -0.70
N LEU A 543 -24.43 22.27 0.48
CA LEU A 543 -23.65 21.11 0.94
C LEU A 543 -24.54 19.90 1.26
N MET A 544 -25.76 20.12 1.76
CA MET A 544 -26.71 19.04 2.06
C MET A 544 -27.35 18.46 0.79
N PHE A 545 -27.56 19.27 -0.26
CA PHE A 545 -27.91 18.74 -1.59
C PHE A 545 -26.77 17.89 -2.16
N LEU A 546 -25.54 18.39 -2.10
CA LEU A 546 -24.34 17.68 -2.56
C LEU A 546 -24.12 16.36 -1.81
N LEU A 547 -24.39 16.34 -0.50
CA LEU A 547 -24.37 15.12 0.32
C LEU A 547 -25.41 14.10 -0.15
N ALA A 548 -26.63 14.54 -0.50
CA ALA A 548 -27.67 13.66 -1.01
C ALA A 548 -27.30 13.07 -2.37
N ASP A 549 -26.80 13.90 -3.31
CA ASP A 549 -26.27 13.45 -4.60
C ASP A 549 -25.12 12.42 -4.41
N PHE A 550 -24.22 12.67 -3.46
CA PHE A 550 -23.10 11.78 -3.13
C PHE A 550 -23.56 10.43 -2.54
N ILE A 551 -24.53 10.43 -1.62
CA ILE A 551 -25.09 9.20 -1.05
C ILE A 551 -25.72 8.34 -2.15
N ILE A 552 -26.51 8.93 -3.07
CA ILE A 552 -27.10 8.21 -4.20
C ILE A 552 -26.02 7.64 -5.11
N ASP A 553 -25.00 8.44 -5.44
CA ASP A 553 -23.92 8.04 -6.32
C ASP A 553 -23.12 6.85 -5.77
N ILE A 554 -22.72 6.90 -4.50
CA ILE A 554 -22.00 5.81 -3.81
C ILE A 554 -22.86 4.55 -3.73
N LEU A 555 -24.13 4.66 -3.34
CA LEU A 555 -25.01 3.49 -3.18
C LEU A 555 -25.44 2.86 -4.51
N ASN A 556 -25.39 3.61 -5.62
CA ASN A 556 -25.49 3.04 -6.97
C ASN A 556 -24.24 2.24 -7.36
N GLN A 557 -23.04 2.76 -7.05
CA GLN A 557 -21.77 2.08 -7.35
C GLN A 557 -21.52 0.85 -6.46
N ASN A 558 -21.94 0.90 -5.20
CA ASN A 558 -21.84 -0.21 -4.25
C ASN A 558 -23.13 -0.39 -3.42
N PRO A 559 -24.16 -1.05 -3.96
CA PRO A 559 -25.41 -1.30 -3.24
C PRO A 559 -25.25 -2.14 -1.96
N LYS A 560 -24.17 -2.93 -1.84
CA LYS A 560 -23.92 -3.77 -0.66
C LYS A 560 -23.54 -2.96 0.59
N LEU A 561 -22.99 -1.75 0.41
CA LEU A 561 -22.61 -0.86 1.50
C LEU A 561 -23.79 -0.52 2.44
N VAL A 562 -25.03 -0.62 1.96
CA VAL A 562 -26.28 -0.40 2.71
C VAL A 562 -26.41 -1.35 3.91
N ASP A 563 -26.00 -2.61 3.77
CA ASP A 563 -26.13 -3.63 4.81
C ASP A 563 -24.90 -3.67 5.75
N ASP A 564 -23.83 -2.91 5.47
CA ASP A 564 -22.62 -2.88 6.30
C ASP A 564 -22.88 -2.28 7.69
N TYR A 565 -22.24 -2.88 8.71
CA TYR A 565 -22.37 -2.49 10.11
C TYR A 565 -21.17 -1.67 10.59
N SER A 566 -21.41 -0.42 10.98
CA SER A 566 -20.40 0.43 11.61
C SER A 566 -20.07 -0.07 13.01
N GLN A 567 -18.81 -0.49 13.21
CA GLN A 567 -18.34 -0.91 14.54
C GLN A 567 -18.19 0.27 15.49
N THR A 568 -17.86 1.47 14.97
CA THR A 568 -17.63 2.65 15.81
C THR A 568 -18.93 3.29 16.31
N LYS A 569 -19.96 3.33 15.47
CA LYS A 569 -21.29 3.92 15.76
C LYS A 569 -22.31 2.88 16.24
N ARG A 570 -22.01 1.58 16.07
CA ARG A 570 -22.85 0.42 16.43
C ARG A 570 -24.22 0.38 15.73
N ILE A 571 -24.25 0.75 14.46
CA ILE A 571 -25.47 0.85 13.63
C ILE A 571 -25.16 0.35 12.21
N SER A 572 -26.14 -0.22 11.48
CA SER A 572 -25.97 -0.48 10.04
C SER A 572 -26.19 0.79 9.21
N LEU A 573 -25.58 0.88 8.03
CA LEU A 573 -25.74 2.07 7.19
C LEU A 573 -27.21 2.30 6.84
N LYS A 574 -27.97 1.24 6.51
CA LYS A 574 -29.43 1.35 6.28
C LYS A 574 -30.18 1.94 7.47
N GLN A 575 -29.86 1.51 8.69
CA GLN A 575 -30.49 2.05 9.90
C GLN A 575 -30.15 3.52 10.08
N TYR A 576 -28.90 3.92 9.88
CA TYR A 576 -28.46 5.31 9.96
C TYR A 576 -29.15 6.21 8.91
N LEU A 577 -29.09 5.84 7.62
CA LEU A 577 -29.70 6.63 6.55
C LEU A 577 -31.23 6.75 6.66
N ASN A 578 -31.89 5.79 7.30
CA ASN A 578 -33.33 5.83 7.57
C ASN A 578 -33.74 6.78 8.72
N ILE A 579 -32.82 7.12 9.65
CA ILE A 579 -33.09 8.05 10.78
C ILE A 579 -32.51 9.45 10.56
N THR A 580 -31.61 9.61 9.59
CA THR A 580 -30.93 10.88 9.29
C THR A 580 -31.72 11.74 8.31
N GLN A 581 -31.77 13.06 8.54
CA GLN A 581 -32.47 14.02 7.67
C GLN A 581 -31.57 14.49 6.53
N TRP A 582 -31.48 13.70 5.46
CA TRP A 582 -30.61 13.97 4.30
C TRP A 582 -31.34 14.06 2.96
N ILE A 583 -32.61 13.61 2.86
CA ILE A 583 -33.36 13.69 1.60
C ILE A 583 -33.99 15.09 1.43
N PRO A 584 -33.69 15.82 0.33
CA PRO A 584 -34.29 17.12 0.08
C PRO A 584 -35.76 17.04 -0.33
N VAL A 585 -36.55 17.96 0.23
CA VAL A 585 -37.97 18.14 -0.12
C VAL A 585 -38.11 18.98 -1.38
N MET A 586 -38.96 18.54 -2.31
CA MET A 586 -39.38 19.30 -3.48
C MET A 586 -40.31 20.45 -3.06
N LEU A 587 -39.73 21.62 -2.81
CA LEU A 587 -40.47 22.82 -2.34
C LEU A 587 -41.37 23.42 -3.43
N GLU A 588 -40.92 23.36 -4.68
CA GLU A 588 -41.65 23.88 -5.85
C GLU A 588 -42.64 22.85 -6.39
N ARG A 589 -43.70 23.33 -7.07
CA ARG A 589 -44.71 22.46 -7.71
C ARG A 589 -44.16 21.85 -9.01
N PRO A 590 -44.50 20.59 -9.34
CA PRO A 590 -44.26 20.05 -10.68
C PRO A 590 -44.95 20.87 -11.78
N HIS A 591 -44.39 20.85 -12.99
CA HIS A 591 -45.10 21.34 -14.18
C HIS A 591 -46.40 20.55 -14.39
N SER A 592 -47.48 21.23 -14.82
CA SER A 592 -48.85 20.66 -14.89
C SER A 592 -49.42 20.14 -13.55
N TYR A 593 -48.94 20.67 -12.43
CA TYR A 593 -49.65 20.58 -11.14
C TYR A 593 -50.41 21.90 -10.90
N PRO A 594 -51.74 21.89 -10.63
CA PRO A 594 -52.53 23.11 -10.52
C PRO A 594 -52.01 24.07 -9.45
N SER A 595 -52.00 25.37 -9.76
CA SER A 595 -51.55 26.42 -8.85
C SER A 595 -52.52 26.63 -7.67
N THR A 596 -53.82 26.38 -7.89
CA THR A 596 -54.87 26.42 -6.87
C THR A 596 -54.87 25.22 -5.92
N LEU A 597 -54.23 24.10 -6.32
CA LEU A 597 -54.09 22.93 -5.48
C LEU A 597 -52.94 23.10 -4.47
N THR A 598 -53.15 22.62 -3.25
CA THR A 598 -52.13 22.66 -2.20
C THR A 598 -50.93 21.77 -2.56
N TRP A 599 -49.74 22.22 -2.16
CA TRP A 599 -48.48 21.52 -2.37
C TRP A 599 -47.73 21.45 -1.04
N GLN A 600 -47.60 20.26 -0.46
CA GLN A 600 -47.11 20.08 0.92
C GLN A 600 -45.67 20.60 1.10
N GLY A 601 -44.81 20.47 0.08
CA GLY A 601 -43.45 21.01 0.10
C GLY A 601 -43.38 22.54 0.20
N SER A 602 -44.40 23.26 -0.28
CA SER A 602 -44.45 24.73 -0.14
C SER A 602 -44.89 25.17 1.27
N ILE A 603 -45.67 24.33 1.95
CA ILE A 603 -46.22 24.59 3.29
C ILE A 603 -45.15 24.35 4.37
N ASP A 604 -44.37 23.27 4.27
CA ASP A 604 -43.29 22.95 5.22
C ASP A 604 -41.90 23.39 4.73
N SER A 605 -41.82 24.60 4.17
CA SER A 605 -40.57 25.21 3.70
C SER A 605 -39.47 25.37 4.78
N ARG A 606 -39.82 25.16 6.05
CA ARG A 606 -38.90 25.13 7.20
C ARG A 606 -38.16 23.79 7.37
N ARG A 607 -38.59 22.71 6.71
CA ARG A 607 -37.93 21.40 6.70
C ARG A 607 -37.36 21.09 5.30
N PRO A 608 -36.24 21.71 4.90
CA PRO A 608 -35.67 21.54 3.56
C PRO A 608 -35.11 20.14 3.29
N PHE A 609 -34.77 19.40 4.35
CA PHE A 609 -34.34 18.00 4.32
C PHE A 609 -35.09 17.22 5.39
N VAL A 610 -35.41 15.95 5.12
CA VAL A 610 -36.22 15.07 5.97
C VAL A 610 -35.69 13.63 5.95
N THR A 611 -36.19 12.77 6.83
CA THR A 611 -35.86 11.34 6.81
C THR A 611 -36.61 10.64 5.66
N PRO A 612 -36.07 9.52 5.10
CA PRO A 612 -36.76 8.77 4.04
C PRO A 612 -38.19 8.35 4.39
N ARG A 613 -38.45 8.09 5.68
CA ARG A 613 -39.75 7.61 6.17
C ARG A 613 -40.83 8.70 6.23
N GLU A 614 -40.46 9.97 6.12
CA GLU A 614 -41.40 11.10 6.11
C GLU A 614 -41.89 11.45 4.68
N VAL A 615 -41.12 11.06 3.65
CA VAL A 615 -41.18 11.58 2.28
C VAL A 615 -41.44 10.48 1.23
N CYS A 616 -42.32 10.77 0.28
CA CYS A 616 -42.63 9.88 -0.84
C CYS A 616 -41.68 10.12 -2.02
N ASP A 617 -41.50 9.10 -2.86
CA ASP A 617 -40.68 9.22 -4.08
C ASP A 617 -41.29 10.21 -5.11
N LYS A 618 -40.41 10.85 -5.89
CA LYS A 618 -40.70 11.89 -6.89
C LYS A 618 -41.70 11.44 -7.97
N SER A 619 -41.71 10.17 -8.35
CA SER A 619 -42.70 9.63 -9.31
C SER A 619 -44.15 9.75 -8.82
N HIS A 620 -44.35 9.77 -7.49
CA HIS A 620 -45.65 9.87 -6.84
C HIS A 620 -46.13 11.31 -6.61
N ALA A 621 -45.41 12.34 -7.10
CA ALA A 621 -45.74 13.75 -6.90
C ALA A 621 -47.21 14.11 -7.20
N PHE A 622 -47.74 13.56 -8.29
CA PHE A 622 -49.12 13.78 -8.74
C PHE A 622 -50.17 12.96 -7.95
N LEU A 623 -49.75 11.96 -7.17
CA LEU A 623 -50.62 11.06 -6.40
C LEU A 623 -50.75 11.45 -4.92
N VAL A 624 -49.79 12.19 -4.36
CA VAL A 624 -49.78 12.59 -2.93
C VAL A 624 -49.32 14.03 -2.64
N GLY A 625 -49.06 14.86 -3.67
CA GLY A 625 -48.46 16.19 -3.51
C GLY A 625 -49.22 17.18 -2.61
N ALA A 626 -50.51 16.98 -2.38
CA ALA A 626 -51.33 17.80 -1.49
C ALA A 626 -51.40 17.24 -0.04
N THR A 627 -50.88 16.04 0.21
CA THR A 627 -51.09 15.27 1.45
C THR A 627 -49.82 14.68 2.08
N ALA A 628 -48.72 14.57 1.31
CA ALA A 628 -47.42 14.10 1.79
C ALA A 628 -46.27 14.92 1.18
N LEU A 629 -45.12 14.92 1.85
CA LEU A 629 -43.88 15.48 1.30
C LEU A 629 -43.38 14.58 0.16
N VAL A 630 -42.73 15.19 -0.82
CA VAL A 630 -42.19 14.51 -2.02
C VAL A 630 -40.72 14.86 -2.19
N SER A 631 -39.89 13.87 -2.55
CA SER A 631 -38.46 14.05 -2.82
C SER A 631 -38.21 14.91 -4.05
N SER A 632 -37.18 15.77 -4.03
CA SER A 632 -36.71 16.45 -5.25
C SER A 632 -35.72 15.60 -6.08
N LEU A 633 -35.16 14.54 -5.48
CA LEU A 633 -34.19 13.64 -6.10
C LEU A 633 -34.85 12.73 -7.13
N ASP A 634 -34.15 12.48 -8.23
CA ASP A 634 -34.48 11.39 -9.16
C ASP A 634 -33.86 10.09 -8.63
N LEU A 635 -34.64 9.34 -7.86
CA LEU A 635 -34.19 8.09 -7.25
C LEU A 635 -34.18 6.94 -8.28
N PRO A 636 -33.09 6.15 -8.39
CA PRO A 636 -33.04 4.95 -9.21
C PRO A 636 -34.04 3.88 -8.74
N GLU A 637 -34.49 3.00 -9.64
CA GLU A 637 -35.48 1.96 -9.32
C GLU A 637 -35.07 1.03 -8.17
N SER A 638 -33.76 0.81 -7.95
CA SER A 638 -33.21 0.05 -6.82
C SER A 638 -33.49 0.66 -5.43
N PHE A 639 -33.83 1.95 -5.36
CA PHE A 639 -34.22 2.65 -4.14
C PHE A 639 -35.72 2.61 -3.88
N VAL A 640 -36.55 2.23 -4.86
CA VAL A 640 -38.01 2.45 -4.83
C VAL A 640 -38.78 1.13 -4.75
N SER A 641 -39.53 0.94 -3.66
CA SER A 641 -40.55 -0.10 -3.58
C SER A 641 -41.75 0.27 -4.47
N SER A 642 -41.82 -0.31 -5.67
CA SER A 642 -42.91 0.01 -6.59
C SER A 642 -44.27 -0.53 -6.10
N ILE A 643 -45.31 0.32 -6.15
CA ILE A 643 -46.70 -0.03 -5.81
C ILE A 643 -47.19 -1.27 -6.59
N ARG A 644 -46.61 -1.51 -7.77
CA ARG A 644 -46.93 -2.62 -8.69
C ARG A 644 -46.53 -4.01 -8.16
N SER A 645 -45.72 -4.11 -7.10
CA SER A 645 -45.13 -5.39 -6.63
C SER A 645 -45.87 -6.06 -5.45
N SER A 646 -47.03 -5.56 -5.03
CA SER A 646 -47.75 -6.05 -3.84
C SER A 646 -48.31 -7.49 -3.95
N ASN A 647 -48.41 -8.05 -5.16
CA ASN A 647 -48.98 -9.38 -5.42
C ASN A 647 -47.93 -10.51 -5.58
N SER A 648 -46.62 -10.24 -5.42
CA SER A 648 -45.57 -11.27 -5.52
C SER A 648 -45.19 -11.82 -4.13
N SER A 649 -45.80 -12.93 -3.71
CA SER A 649 -45.55 -13.62 -2.44
C SER A 649 -44.24 -14.44 -2.41
N SER A 650 -43.18 -13.93 -3.06
CA SER A 650 -41.88 -14.60 -3.18
C SER A 650 -40.71 -13.60 -3.16
N SER A 651 -39.70 -13.89 -2.32
CA SER A 651 -38.35 -13.32 -2.36
C SER A 651 -38.20 -11.79 -2.54
N SER A 652 -38.57 -11.05 -1.49
CA SER A 652 -37.73 -9.98 -0.91
C SER A 652 -37.06 -8.96 -1.87
N ASN A 653 -37.85 -8.24 -2.68
CA ASN A 653 -37.44 -6.95 -3.23
C ASN A 653 -37.34 -5.90 -2.10
N ARG A 654 -36.29 -5.95 -1.29
CA ARG A 654 -35.97 -4.91 -0.30
C ARG A 654 -35.40 -3.71 -1.05
N SER A 655 -36.11 -2.57 -1.00
CA SER A 655 -35.53 -1.30 -1.41
C SER A 655 -34.28 -0.99 -0.57
N LEU A 656 -33.28 -0.35 -1.19
CA LEU A 656 -32.06 0.06 -0.46
C LEU A 656 -32.39 0.97 0.74
N ILE A 657 -33.44 1.81 0.62
CA ILE A 657 -33.85 2.78 1.64
C ILE A 657 -35.37 2.66 1.89
N ASP A 658 -35.81 2.86 3.14
CA ASP A 658 -37.23 2.72 3.52
C ASP A 658 -37.98 4.05 3.31
N MET A 659 -38.27 4.36 2.05
CA MET A 659 -39.09 5.52 1.66
C MET A 659 -40.54 5.40 2.14
N ARG A 660 -41.27 6.52 2.25
CA ARG A 660 -42.68 6.51 2.65
C ARG A 660 -43.57 5.89 1.56
N GLU A 661 -44.18 4.76 1.88
CA GLU A 661 -45.17 4.08 1.03
C GLU A 661 -46.42 4.94 0.79
N VAL A 662 -46.91 4.95 -0.45
CA VAL A 662 -48.21 5.55 -0.80
C VAL A 662 -49.32 4.56 -0.51
N LYS A 663 -50.11 4.83 0.55
CA LYS A 663 -51.21 3.97 1.01
C LYS A 663 -52.56 4.52 0.54
N LEU A 664 -53.58 3.66 0.55
CA LEU A 664 -54.95 3.98 0.11
C LEU A 664 -55.50 5.24 0.79
N ASP A 665 -55.23 5.43 2.09
CA ASP A 665 -55.67 6.60 2.84
C ASP A 665 -55.10 7.92 2.25
N LEU A 666 -53.85 7.92 1.79
CA LEU A 666 -53.23 9.08 1.15
C LEU A 666 -53.81 9.35 -0.24
N LEU A 667 -54.11 8.31 -1.02
CA LEU A 667 -54.75 8.44 -2.35
C LEU A 667 -56.17 9.03 -2.22
N ILE A 668 -56.96 8.55 -1.26
CA ILE A 668 -58.31 9.08 -1.00
C ILE A 668 -58.26 10.50 -0.42
N LYS A 669 -57.30 10.81 0.45
CA LYS A 669 -57.08 12.19 0.93
C LYS A 669 -56.65 13.12 -0.21
N GLN A 670 -55.79 12.68 -1.12
CA GLN A 670 -55.40 13.46 -2.31
C GLN A 670 -56.62 13.74 -3.18
N LEU A 671 -57.46 12.74 -3.43
CA LEU A 671 -58.70 12.89 -4.20
C LEU A 671 -59.67 13.87 -3.52
N LYS A 672 -59.82 13.80 -2.19
CA LYS A 672 -60.59 14.79 -1.40
C LYS A 672 -60.01 16.21 -1.54
N CYS A 673 -58.68 16.38 -1.47
CA CYS A 673 -58.03 17.68 -1.68
C CYS A 673 -58.30 18.23 -3.09
N ILE A 674 -58.21 17.39 -4.12
CA ILE A 674 -58.49 17.76 -5.52
C ILE A 674 -59.94 18.23 -5.69
N VAL A 675 -60.92 17.47 -5.18
CA VAL A 675 -62.34 17.86 -5.20
C VAL A 675 -62.57 19.17 -4.46
N LEU A 676 -62.07 19.30 -3.23
CA LEU A 676 -62.28 20.48 -2.39
C LEU A 676 -61.56 21.74 -2.90
N CYS A 677 -60.41 21.61 -3.58
CA CYS A 677 -59.76 22.75 -4.23
C CYS A 677 -60.51 23.15 -5.51
N TYR A 678 -60.86 22.20 -6.38
CA TYR A 678 -61.55 22.52 -7.64
C TYR A 678 -62.92 23.19 -7.42
N LEU A 679 -63.70 22.70 -6.45
CA LEU A 679 -65.01 23.28 -6.09
C LEU A 679 -64.89 24.67 -5.40
N LYS A 680 -63.70 25.07 -4.95
CA LYS A 680 -63.42 26.40 -4.40
C LYS A 680 -62.82 27.37 -5.42
N CYS A 681 -62.34 26.88 -6.57
CA CYS A 681 -61.79 27.71 -7.63
C CYS A 681 -62.88 28.59 -8.26
N SER A 682 -62.53 29.81 -8.66
CA SER A 682 -63.42 30.65 -9.46
C SER A 682 -63.68 30.04 -10.86
N LEU A 683 -64.75 30.48 -11.52
CA LEU A 683 -65.08 30.07 -12.89
C LEU A 683 -64.00 30.41 -13.93
N HIS A 684 -63.04 31.28 -13.60
CA HIS A 684 -61.87 31.57 -14.43
C HIS A 684 -60.73 30.56 -14.19
N GLU A 685 -60.39 30.33 -12.91
CA GLU A 685 -59.36 29.35 -12.52
C GLU A 685 -59.75 27.93 -12.93
N GLN A 686 -61.02 27.55 -12.74
CA GLN A 686 -61.55 26.26 -13.21
C GLN A 686 -61.30 26.09 -14.71
N LYS A 687 -61.70 27.06 -15.55
CA LYS A 687 -61.48 27.01 -17.01
C LYS A 687 -60.00 26.95 -17.40
N SER A 688 -59.11 27.58 -16.63
CA SER A 688 -57.67 27.57 -16.91
C SER A 688 -57.00 26.25 -16.51
N GLU A 689 -57.38 25.66 -15.37
CA GLU A 689 -56.71 24.48 -14.79
C GLU A 689 -57.50 23.16 -15.00
N THR A 690 -58.65 23.19 -15.69
CA THR A 690 -59.53 22.02 -15.99
C THR A 690 -58.74 20.79 -16.43
N PHE A 691 -57.76 20.99 -17.33
CA PHE A 691 -56.98 19.90 -17.92
C PHE A 691 -56.00 19.26 -16.91
N ASP A 692 -55.32 20.07 -16.09
CA ASP A 692 -54.37 19.57 -15.09
C ASP A 692 -55.10 18.85 -13.94
N TYR A 693 -56.27 19.36 -13.53
CA TYR A 693 -57.17 18.66 -12.58
C TYR A 693 -57.65 17.31 -13.15
N LEU A 694 -58.09 17.26 -14.42
CA LEU A 694 -58.46 16.01 -15.07
C LEU A 694 -57.29 15.02 -15.18
N ASN A 695 -56.07 15.49 -15.49
CA ASN A 695 -54.86 14.68 -15.53
C ASN A 695 -54.52 14.07 -14.15
N LEU A 696 -54.66 14.85 -13.06
CA LEU A 696 -54.55 14.34 -11.69
C LEU A 696 -55.62 13.27 -11.38
N CYS A 697 -56.89 13.52 -11.73
CA CYS A 697 -57.97 12.57 -11.52
C CYS A 697 -57.71 11.25 -12.25
N LYS A 698 -57.28 11.28 -13.52
CA LYS A 698 -56.91 10.07 -14.28
C LYS A 698 -55.82 9.26 -13.59
N ARG A 699 -54.75 9.90 -13.10
CA ARG A 699 -53.65 9.22 -12.39
C ARG A 699 -54.12 8.54 -11.10
N LEU A 700 -55.04 9.18 -10.37
CA LEU A 700 -55.65 8.57 -9.17
C LEU A 700 -56.61 7.44 -9.50
N TYR A 701 -57.45 7.57 -10.54
CA TYR A 701 -58.34 6.47 -10.96
C TYR A 701 -57.55 5.27 -11.49
N ASP A 702 -56.45 5.51 -12.22
CA ASP A 702 -55.49 4.47 -12.61
C ASP A 702 -54.93 3.76 -11.37
N ALA A 703 -54.32 4.50 -10.44
CA ALA A 703 -53.75 3.95 -9.21
C ALA A 703 -54.77 3.18 -8.35
N LEU A 704 -56.00 3.67 -8.22
CA LEU A 704 -57.08 3.01 -7.48
C LEU A 704 -57.61 1.77 -8.21
N SER A 705 -57.58 1.72 -9.54
CA SER A 705 -58.08 0.58 -10.33
C SER A 705 -57.23 -0.69 -10.19
N TYR A 706 -55.97 -0.59 -9.77
CA TYR A 706 -55.11 -1.73 -9.46
C TYR A 706 -55.29 -2.28 -8.03
N ILE A 707 -56.18 -1.70 -7.22
CA ILE A 707 -56.43 -2.15 -5.84
C ILE A 707 -57.52 -3.22 -5.85
N ASN A 708 -57.13 -4.46 -5.55
CA ASN A 708 -57.93 -5.69 -5.72
C ASN A 708 -59.30 -5.75 -4.99
N ASN A 709 -59.66 -4.79 -4.13
CA ASN A 709 -60.93 -4.80 -3.37
C ASN A 709 -61.62 -3.42 -3.35
N PRO A 710 -62.73 -3.21 -4.09
CA PRO A 710 -63.45 -1.94 -4.08
C PRO A 710 -64.11 -1.62 -2.72
N ASN A 711 -64.39 -2.63 -1.88
CA ASN A 711 -65.01 -2.41 -0.57
C ASN A 711 -64.09 -1.62 0.39
N ASP A 712 -62.78 -1.81 0.29
CA ASP A 712 -61.81 -1.08 1.11
C ASP A 712 -61.69 0.38 0.63
N ILE A 713 -61.75 0.60 -0.69
CA ILE A 713 -61.81 1.96 -1.28
C ILE A 713 -63.09 2.67 -0.78
N LEU A 714 -64.26 2.03 -0.89
CA LEU A 714 -65.53 2.56 -0.40
C LEU A 714 -65.57 2.73 1.13
N LYS A 715 -64.73 2.02 1.90
CA LYS A 715 -64.57 2.21 3.35
C LYS A 715 -63.73 3.46 3.65
N GLU A 716 -62.55 3.59 3.04
CA GLU A 716 -61.69 4.78 3.22
C GLU A 716 -62.34 6.06 2.69
N MET A 717 -63.12 5.99 1.60
CA MET A 717 -63.92 7.12 1.11
C MET A 717 -64.98 7.58 2.12
N ARG A 718 -65.62 6.65 2.85
CA ARG A 718 -66.55 6.99 3.95
C ARG A 718 -65.82 7.58 5.15
N ILE A 719 -64.65 7.04 5.52
CA ILE A 719 -63.79 7.60 6.57
C ILE A 719 -63.31 9.02 6.21
N CYS A 720 -63.20 9.31 4.91
CA CYS A 720 -62.82 10.62 4.40
C CYS A 720 -64.01 11.50 3.95
N ASP A 721 -65.28 11.19 4.26
CA ASP A 721 -66.48 11.94 3.82
C ASP A 721 -66.52 12.27 2.31
N LEU A 722 -65.94 11.41 1.46
CA LEU A 722 -65.79 11.66 0.02
C LEU A 722 -66.97 11.08 -0.77
N VAL A 723 -68.00 11.91 -0.97
CA VAL A 723 -69.26 11.52 -1.64
C VAL A 723 -69.24 11.80 -3.14
N GLU A 724 -68.83 13.00 -3.54
CA GLU A 724 -68.70 13.41 -4.96
C GLU A 724 -67.22 13.36 -5.35
N TRP A 725 -66.88 12.54 -6.34
CA TRP A 725 -65.50 12.13 -6.62
C TRP A 725 -65.22 11.74 -8.08
N ILE A 726 -66.26 11.47 -8.86
CA ILE A 726 -66.17 11.13 -10.28
C ILE A 726 -66.19 12.43 -11.08
N TRP A 727 -65.14 12.70 -11.84
CA TRP A 727 -65.05 13.88 -12.69
C TRP A 727 -66.09 13.84 -13.81
N ASN A 728 -66.93 14.88 -13.89
CA ASN A 728 -68.05 14.99 -14.83
C ASN A 728 -67.81 16.03 -15.96
N GLY A 729 -66.70 16.78 -15.91
CA GLY A 729 -66.35 17.81 -16.88
C GLY A 729 -67.08 19.13 -16.68
N THR A 730 -68.40 19.18 -16.89
CA THR A 730 -69.15 20.46 -16.96
C THR A 730 -69.46 21.07 -15.60
N ASN A 731 -69.56 20.24 -14.55
CA ASN A 731 -69.99 20.62 -13.20
C ASN A 731 -68.94 20.19 -12.14
N GLY A 732 -67.69 19.94 -12.54
CA GLY A 732 -66.64 19.40 -11.68
C GLY A 732 -66.81 17.91 -11.37
N PHE A 733 -67.47 17.58 -10.26
CA PHE A 733 -67.53 16.23 -9.69
C PHE A 733 -68.95 15.75 -9.40
N SER A 734 -69.14 14.43 -9.42
CA SER A 734 -70.39 13.73 -9.13
C SER A 734 -70.15 12.51 -8.23
N SER A 735 -71.19 12.08 -7.52
CA SER A 735 -71.27 10.78 -6.86
C SER A 735 -71.64 9.66 -7.84
N SER A 736 -71.42 8.40 -7.44
CA SER A 736 -71.74 7.21 -8.23
C SER A 736 -73.23 7.03 -8.55
N ASN A 737 -74.13 7.72 -7.84
CA ASN A 737 -75.57 7.68 -8.07
C ASN A 737 -76.08 8.79 -9.01
N GLN A 738 -75.26 9.80 -9.35
CA GLN A 738 -75.65 10.88 -10.27
C GLN A 738 -75.22 10.62 -11.72
N LEU A 739 -74.16 9.82 -11.92
CA LEU A 739 -73.52 9.57 -13.22
C LEU A 739 -73.77 8.14 -13.71
N TYR A 740 -73.87 7.96 -15.04
CA TYR A 740 -74.18 6.66 -15.66
C TYR A 740 -73.16 6.26 -16.74
N LEU A 741 -72.93 4.95 -16.85
CA LEU A 741 -72.00 4.34 -17.80
C LEU A 741 -72.64 4.13 -19.18
N ILE A 742 -73.32 5.13 -19.73
CA ILE A 742 -73.94 5.11 -21.06
C ILE A 742 -73.12 5.90 -22.10
N ASP A 743 -73.20 5.49 -23.36
CA ASP A 743 -72.49 6.15 -24.46
C ASP A 743 -73.25 7.39 -24.98
N LYS A 744 -72.55 8.32 -25.63
CA LYS A 744 -73.12 9.56 -26.20
C LYS A 744 -74.23 9.35 -27.25
N THR A 745 -74.39 8.13 -27.77
CA THR A 745 -75.43 7.73 -28.72
C THR A 745 -76.71 7.20 -28.04
N HIS A 746 -76.68 6.99 -26.73
CA HIS A 746 -77.82 6.48 -25.96
C HIS A 746 -78.89 7.58 -25.77
N PRO A 747 -80.20 7.31 -25.91
CA PRO A 747 -81.22 8.37 -25.83
C PRO A 747 -81.25 9.15 -24.50
N LEU A 748 -80.89 8.52 -23.38
CA LEU A 748 -80.74 9.22 -22.09
C LEU A 748 -79.56 10.22 -22.02
N ALA A 749 -78.59 10.15 -22.93
CA ALA A 749 -77.31 10.87 -22.81
C ALA A 749 -77.45 12.41 -22.87
N SER A 750 -78.55 12.92 -23.40
CA SER A 750 -78.85 14.37 -23.43
C SER A 750 -79.44 14.92 -22.12
N TYR A 751 -79.89 14.04 -21.22
CA TYR A 751 -80.73 14.39 -20.07
C TYR A 751 -80.12 14.00 -18.72
N VAL A 752 -79.02 13.25 -18.75
CA VAL A 752 -78.39 12.57 -17.62
C VAL A 752 -76.88 12.76 -17.70
N GLN A 753 -76.20 12.89 -16.55
CA GLN A 753 -74.73 12.94 -16.54
C GLN A 753 -74.15 11.58 -16.96
N ILE A 754 -73.40 11.60 -18.07
CA ILE A 754 -72.67 10.44 -18.60
C ILE A 754 -71.21 10.50 -18.19
N LEU A 755 -70.51 9.37 -18.20
CA LEU A 755 -69.05 9.36 -18.04
C LEU A 755 -68.38 10.17 -19.18
N PRO A 756 -67.47 11.11 -18.89
CA PRO A 756 -66.66 11.77 -19.93
C PRO A 756 -65.82 10.75 -20.71
N TYR A 757 -65.66 10.97 -22.03
CA TYR A 757 -64.96 10.04 -22.93
C TYR A 757 -63.48 9.89 -22.55
N GLU A 758 -62.91 10.93 -21.93
CA GLU A 758 -61.56 10.95 -21.37
C GLU A 758 -61.32 9.91 -20.25
N LEU A 759 -62.39 9.33 -19.71
CA LEU A 759 -62.37 8.38 -18.58
C LEU A 759 -62.86 6.97 -18.97
N TYR A 760 -63.21 6.71 -20.24
CA TYR A 760 -63.75 5.42 -20.68
C TYR A 760 -62.82 4.22 -20.40
N ASN A 761 -61.50 4.42 -20.34
CA ASN A 761 -60.53 3.40 -19.94
C ASN A 761 -60.81 2.82 -18.53
N TYR A 762 -61.43 3.61 -17.64
CA TYR A 762 -61.74 3.23 -16.26
C TYR A 762 -63.19 2.76 -16.06
N ARG A 763 -63.97 2.53 -17.14
CA ARG A 763 -65.40 2.13 -17.08
C ARG A 763 -65.65 0.94 -16.14
N LYS A 764 -64.81 -0.10 -16.23
CA LYS A 764 -64.87 -1.29 -15.35
C LYS A 764 -64.58 -0.99 -13.87
N PHE A 765 -63.71 -0.02 -13.59
CA PHE A 765 -63.43 0.42 -12.22
C PHE A 765 -64.63 1.19 -11.65
N PHE A 766 -65.20 2.13 -12.40
CA PHE A 766 -66.43 2.82 -11.99
C PHE A 766 -67.62 1.85 -11.79
N GLU A 767 -67.76 0.84 -12.63
CA GLU A 767 -68.73 -0.25 -12.47
C GLU A 767 -68.52 -1.02 -11.14
N SER A 768 -67.29 -1.41 -10.82
CA SER A 768 -66.96 -2.07 -9.53
C SER A 768 -67.16 -1.16 -8.30
N MET A 769 -67.15 0.16 -8.50
CA MET A 769 -67.45 1.18 -7.49
C MET A 769 -68.95 1.57 -7.46
N GLY A 770 -69.81 0.83 -8.17
CA GLY A 770 -71.27 0.92 -8.08
C GLY A 770 -71.95 1.89 -9.06
N VAL A 771 -71.22 2.45 -10.04
CA VAL A 771 -71.80 3.31 -11.08
C VAL A 771 -72.61 2.46 -12.07
N LYS A 772 -73.87 2.81 -12.29
CA LYS A 772 -74.83 1.97 -13.04
C LYS A 772 -74.85 2.29 -14.54
N TYR A 773 -75.21 1.30 -15.35
CA TYR A 773 -75.51 1.48 -16.80
C TYR A 773 -76.93 1.99 -17.06
N GLN A 774 -77.85 1.88 -16.10
CA GLN A 774 -79.26 2.23 -16.25
C GLN A 774 -79.80 2.93 -14.98
N PRO A 775 -80.71 3.91 -15.11
CA PRO A 775 -81.39 4.51 -13.96
C PRO A 775 -82.45 3.56 -13.36
N GLU A 776 -82.76 3.79 -12.08
CA GLU A 776 -83.95 3.20 -11.45
C GLU A 776 -85.21 3.93 -11.97
N SER A 777 -86.32 3.21 -12.15
CA SER A 777 -87.52 3.75 -12.81
C SER A 777 -88.09 4.98 -12.09
N ALA A 778 -88.04 5.01 -10.75
CA ALA A 778 -88.45 6.17 -9.96
C ALA A 778 -87.63 7.45 -10.26
N LYS A 779 -86.32 7.32 -10.53
CA LYS A 779 -85.46 8.44 -10.89
C LYS A 779 -85.62 8.87 -12.35
N LEU A 780 -85.97 7.92 -13.22
CA LEU A 780 -86.34 8.19 -14.61
C LEU A 780 -87.70 8.90 -14.70
N GLU A 781 -88.66 8.53 -13.85
CA GLU A 781 -89.91 9.27 -13.66
C GLU A 781 -89.67 10.73 -13.27
N GLU A 782 -88.78 10.97 -12.29
CA GLU A 782 -88.41 12.31 -11.83
C GLU A 782 -87.78 13.15 -12.97
N LEU A 783 -86.82 12.59 -13.71
CA LEU A 783 -86.14 13.28 -14.81
C LEU A 783 -87.11 13.70 -15.93
N LEU A 784 -87.96 12.77 -16.41
CA LEU A 784 -88.95 13.05 -17.46
C LEU A 784 -89.95 14.14 -17.02
N ARG A 785 -90.38 14.10 -15.75
CA ARG A 785 -91.36 15.02 -15.17
C ARG A 785 -90.76 16.42 -14.93
N ASN A 786 -89.49 16.51 -14.56
CA ASN A 786 -88.79 17.78 -14.28
C ASN A 786 -88.24 18.47 -15.53
N GLN A 787 -87.82 17.73 -16.57
CA GLN A 787 -87.18 18.29 -17.76
C GLN A 787 -88.11 18.45 -18.99
N GLN A 788 -89.39 18.04 -18.91
CA GLN A 788 -90.37 18.10 -20.01
C GLN A 788 -89.85 17.50 -21.34
N ILE A 789 -89.25 16.32 -21.25
CA ILE A 789 -88.58 15.67 -22.37
C ILE A 789 -89.61 15.14 -23.38
N TYR A 790 -89.33 15.33 -24.68
CA TYR A 790 -90.09 14.78 -25.80
C TYR A 790 -89.13 14.23 -26.86
N ASP A 791 -88.67 12.98 -26.71
CA ASP A 791 -87.85 12.26 -27.69
C ASP A 791 -88.43 10.85 -27.92
N GLU A 792 -88.88 10.58 -29.14
CA GLU A 792 -89.47 9.30 -29.53
C GLU A 792 -88.47 8.14 -29.44
N ASN A 793 -87.18 8.39 -29.61
CA ASN A 793 -86.13 7.37 -29.48
C ASN A 793 -85.94 6.98 -28.02
N LEU A 794 -85.97 7.97 -27.11
CA LEU A 794 -85.95 7.73 -25.67
C LEU A 794 -87.21 6.98 -25.23
N PHE A 795 -88.39 7.45 -25.62
CA PHE A 795 -89.64 6.82 -25.22
C PHE A 795 -89.74 5.36 -25.71
N LYS A 796 -89.33 5.08 -26.95
CA LYS A 796 -89.19 3.71 -27.47
C LYS A 796 -88.22 2.88 -26.62
N TRP A 797 -87.01 3.39 -26.36
CA TRP A 797 -86.00 2.66 -25.56
C TRP A 797 -86.48 2.35 -24.14
N ILE A 798 -87.19 3.29 -23.48
CA ILE A 798 -87.75 3.04 -22.14
C ILE A 798 -88.83 1.96 -22.19
N LYS A 799 -89.71 1.97 -23.21
CA LYS A 799 -90.74 0.94 -23.42
C LYS A 799 -90.14 -0.45 -23.62
N GLU A 800 -89.03 -0.54 -24.35
CA GLU A 800 -88.30 -1.79 -24.58
C GLU A 800 -87.53 -2.26 -23.34
N THR A 801 -87.06 -1.34 -22.49
CA THR A 801 -86.20 -1.66 -21.32
C THR A 801 -86.97 -1.90 -20.02
N TYR A 802 -88.05 -1.15 -19.75
CA TYR A 802 -88.80 -1.16 -18.49
C TYR A 802 -90.20 -1.79 -18.64
N THR A 803 -90.29 -2.88 -19.40
CA THR A 803 -91.55 -3.57 -19.77
C THR A 803 -92.45 -3.98 -18.60
N THR A 804 -91.89 -4.12 -17.39
CA THR A 804 -92.62 -4.50 -16.17
C THR A 804 -93.16 -3.30 -15.36
N ASP A 805 -92.63 -2.08 -15.56
CA ASP A 805 -93.02 -0.90 -14.79
C ASP A 805 -94.20 -0.16 -15.44
N ARG A 806 -95.41 -0.62 -15.10
CA ARG A 806 -96.67 -0.05 -15.61
C ARG A 806 -96.80 1.46 -15.40
N ARG A 807 -96.18 2.02 -14.35
CA ARG A 807 -96.34 3.42 -13.95
C ARG A 807 -95.49 4.33 -14.83
N LEU A 808 -94.24 3.95 -15.06
CA LEU A 808 -93.34 4.63 -16.01
C LEU A 808 -93.87 4.53 -17.46
N LEU A 809 -94.36 3.36 -17.87
CA LEU A 809 -94.92 3.14 -19.21
C LEU A 809 -96.17 3.98 -19.49
N GLN A 810 -97.06 4.13 -18.51
CA GLN A 810 -98.26 4.96 -18.65
C GLN A 810 -97.89 6.45 -18.88
N MET A 811 -96.99 6.98 -18.06
CA MET A 811 -96.55 8.39 -18.15
C MET A 811 -95.91 8.74 -19.51
N ILE A 812 -95.27 7.77 -20.17
CA ILE A 812 -94.62 7.98 -21.48
C ILE A 812 -95.64 8.08 -22.61
N ASN A 813 -96.72 7.29 -22.58
CA ASN A 813 -97.79 7.40 -23.57
C ASN A 813 -98.45 8.79 -23.52
N ASP A 814 -98.60 9.37 -22.32
CA ASP A 814 -99.11 10.74 -22.11
C ASP A 814 -98.15 11.85 -22.62
N LEU A 815 -96.91 11.50 -23.00
CA LEU A 815 -95.91 12.41 -23.55
C LEU A 815 -95.73 12.24 -25.08
N GLU A 816 -95.69 11.01 -25.60
CA GLU A 816 -95.56 10.73 -27.04
C GLU A 816 -96.64 11.44 -27.89
N ILE A 817 -97.88 11.48 -27.40
CA ILE A 817 -99.03 12.12 -28.06
C ILE A 817 -98.78 13.61 -28.41
N LYS A 818 -97.77 14.24 -27.80
CA LYS A 818 -97.41 15.66 -28.03
C LYS A 818 -96.26 15.87 -29.04
N ALA A 819 -95.52 14.82 -29.44
CA ALA A 819 -94.20 14.97 -30.08
C ALA A 819 -94.16 14.84 -31.61
N THR A 820 -95.11 14.10 -32.22
CA THR A 820 -94.93 13.40 -33.51
C THR A 820 -94.93 14.28 -34.77
N LYS A 821 -93.82 15.01 -35.05
CA LYS A 821 -93.78 16.00 -36.16
C LYS A 821 -92.54 16.06 -37.13
N GLN A 822 -91.29 15.63 -36.85
CA GLN A 822 -90.09 15.94 -37.74
C GLN A 822 -88.83 14.96 -37.71
N MET A 823 -88.14 14.70 -38.87
CA MET A 823 -86.68 14.31 -39.15
C MET A 823 -86.08 12.82 -39.10
N PRO A 824 -85.09 12.39 -39.99
CA PRO A 824 -83.89 11.48 -39.69
C PRO A 824 -82.54 11.48 -40.59
N THR A 825 -81.49 10.56 -40.40
CA THR A 825 -79.97 10.69 -40.73
C THR A 825 -78.95 9.42 -40.86
N LYS A 826 -77.54 9.58 -40.92
CA LYS A 826 -76.25 8.72 -40.59
C LYS A 826 -75.55 7.64 -41.56
N PRO A 827 -74.35 6.88 -41.43
CA PRO A 827 -73.12 6.62 -40.50
C PRO A 827 -71.60 6.30 -41.08
N ILE A 828 -70.50 5.84 -40.33
CA ILE A 828 -69.04 5.45 -40.79
C ILE A 828 -67.99 4.68 -39.79
N PRO A 829 -66.99 3.77 -40.19
CA PRO A 829 -65.62 3.39 -39.52
C PRO A 829 -64.43 2.62 -40.37
N ASP A 830 -63.38 1.80 -39.93
CA ASP A 830 -61.96 1.96 -39.30
C ASP A 830 -60.89 0.70 -39.35
N GLU A 831 -59.57 0.78 -38.85
CA GLU A 831 -58.45 -0.27 -38.39
C GLU A 831 -57.39 -1.07 -39.33
N GLN A 832 -56.23 -1.82 -39.03
CA GLN A 832 -54.99 -1.97 -38.09
C GLN A 832 -53.85 -3.10 -38.47
N THR A 833 -52.61 -3.34 -37.81
CA THR A 833 -51.67 -4.63 -37.71
C THR A 833 -50.10 -4.58 -37.22
N ARG A 834 -49.29 -5.72 -36.97
CA ARG A 834 -47.76 -5.83 -36.59
C ARG A 834 -46.99 -7.27 -36.47
N ILE A 835 -45.60 -7.45 -36.28
CA ILE A 835 -44.76 -8.77 -36.12
C ILE A 835 -43.24 -8.80 -35.51
N THR A 836 -42.44 -9.94 -35.33
CA THR A 836 -41.06 -10.17 -34.59
C THR A 836 -39.98 -11.34 -35.00
N PHE A 837 -38.90 -11.77 -34.21
CA PHE A 837 -37.59 -12.58 -34.55
C PHE A 837 -36.84 -13.57 -33.46
N SER A 838 -35.65 -14.30 -33.71
CA SER A 838 -34.87 -15.33 -32.80
C SER A 838 -33.33 -15.80 -33.09
N SER A 839 -32.60 -16.73 -32.34
CA SER A 839 -31.08 -17.18 -32.42
C SER A 839 -30.50 -18.58 -31.79
N THR A 840 -29.14 -18.98 -31.82
CA THR A 840 -28.48 -20.37 -31.46
C THR A 840 -26.89 -20.58 -31.14
N LEU A 841 -26.29 -21.78 -30.69
CA LEU A 841 -24.81 -22.21 -30.48
C LEU A 841 -24.47 -23.81 -30.41
N ASP A 842 -23.19 -24.35 -30.27
CA ASP A 842 -22.74 -25.80 -30.58
C ASP A 842 -21.63 -26.61 -29.71
N LEU A 843 -21.47 -27.97 -29.86
CA LEU A 843 -20.64 -28.96 -29.06
C LEU A 843 -19.91 -30.13 -29.84
N SER A 844 -18.67 -30.54 -29.47
CA SER A 844 -18.03 -31.83 -29.93
C SER A 844 -16.84 -32.34 -29.06
N ASP A 845 -16.65 -33.67 -28.91
CA ASP A 845 -15.62 -34.28 -28.03
C ASP A 845 -14.26 -34.60 -28.74
N ASP A 846 -14.23 -34.73 -30.07
CA ASP A 846 -13.01 -35.07 -30.86
C ASP A 846 -12.01 -33.91 -31.05
N LYS A 847 -12.27 -32.78 -30.39
CA LYS A 847 -11.49 -31.54 -30.52
C LYS A 847 -10.85 -31.14 -29.20
N ILE A 848 -9.61 -30.69 -29.26
CA ILE A 848 -8.93 -29.94 -28.20
C ILE A 848 -9.16 -28.46 -28.50
N TYR A 849 -9.84 -27.76 -27.61
CA TYR A 849 -10.07 -26.32 -27.74
C TYR A 849 -8.99 -25.56 -26.99
N LEU A 850 -8.15 -24.84 -27.72
CA LEU A 850 -6.96 -24.17 -27.18
C LEU A 850 -7.12 -22.64 -27.21
N TYR A 851 -6.87 -21.99 -26.08
CA TYR A 851 -6.67 -20.55 -26.01
C TYR A 851 -5.19 -20.23 -25.77
N LEU A 852 -4.64 -19.31 -26.59
CA LEU A 852 -3.27 -18.81 -26.49
C LEU A 852 -3.31 -17.28 -26.46
N PRO A 853 -2.87 -16.63 -25.36
CA PRO A 853 -2.82 -15.16 -25.27
C PRO A 853 -1.89 -14.51 -26.29
N ASP A 854 -2.02 -13.19 -26.47
CA ASP A 854 -1.27 -12.39 -27.46
C ASP A 854 0.25 -12.47 -27.38
N ILE A 855 0.82 -12.94 -26.26
CA ILE A 855 2.26 -13.19 -26.16
C ILE A 855 2.74 -14.25 -27.16
N PHE A 856 1.88 -15.22 -27.51
CA PHE A 856 2.12 -16.20 -28.59
C PHE A 856 1.89 -15.60 -29.98
N ASN A 857 0.99 -14.60 -30.12
CA ASN A 857 0.75 -13.89 -31.39
C ASN A 857 1.92 -12.98 -31.77
N LYS A 858 2.68 -12.45 -30.81
CA LYS A 858 3.86 -11.59 -31.05
C LYS A 858 5.07 -12.34 -31.61
N GLN A 859 5.09 -13.67 -31.56
CA GLN A 859 6.12 -14.53 -32.14
C GLN A 859 5.48 -15.65 -32.97
N ASN A 860 4.92 -15.30 -34.15
CA ASN A 860 4.10 -16.19 -35.01
C ASN A 860 4.57 -17.66 -35.08
N ASN A 861 5.86 -17.91 -35.29
CA ASN A 861 6.41 -19.27 -35.40
C ASN A 861 6.11 -20.13 -34.15
N VAL A 862 6.13 -19.55 -32.93
CA VAL A 862 5.91 -20.28 -31.68
C VAL A 862 4.46 -20.76 -31.57
N LYS A 863 3.49 -19.93 -31.97
CA LYS A 863 2.07 -20.29 -31.98
C LYS A 863 1.80 -21.52 -32.84
N GLU A 864 2.38 -21.57 -34.03
CA GLU A 864 2.27 -22.72 -34.93
C GLU A 864 2.98 -23.96 -34.35
N ILE A 865 4.18 -23.79 -33.77
CA ILE A 865 4.94 -24.87 -33.13
C ILE A 865 4.17 -25.48 -31.95
N VAL A 866 3.49 -24.68 -31.13
CA VAL A 866 2.61 -25.17 -30.04
C VAL A 866 1.48 -26.05 -30.59
N VAL A 867 0.79 -25.58 -31.64
CA VAL A 867 -0.33 -26.33 -32.26
C VAL A 867 0.16 -27.61 -32.96
N GLN A 868 1.30 -27.56 -33.63
CA GLN A 868 1.94 -28.74 -34.25
C GLN A 868 2.39 -29.76 -33.20
N ALA A 869 3.01 -29.31 -32.10
CA ALA A 869 3.42 -30.18 -31.00
C ALA A 869 2.23 -30.85 -30.31
N LEU A 870 1.18 -30.09 -29.99
CA LEU A 870 -0.06 -30.63 -29.45
C LEU A 870 -0.71 -31.65 -30.39
N THR A 871 -0.74 -31.38 -31.70
CA THR A 871 -1.28 -32.33 -32.71
C THR A 871 -0.43 -33.60 -32.82
N THR A 872 0.89 -33.50 -32.68
CA THR A 872 1.84 -34.63 -32.67
C THR A 872 1.66 -35.52 -31.42
N ILE A 873 1.29 -34.91 -30.29
CA ILE A 873 1.04 -35.60 -29.02
C ILE A 873 -0.38 -36.20 -28.99
N SER A 874 -1.40 -35.46 -29.45
CA SER A 874 -2.82 -35.87 -29.34
C SER A 874 -3.20 -37.03 -30.24
N LYS A 875 -2.57 -37.15 -31.43
CA LYS A 875 -2.70 -38.18 -32.48
C LYS A 875 -4.09 -38.45 -33.06
N GLU A 876 -5.16 -38.31 -32.29
CA GLU A 876 -6.55 -38.59 -32.68
C GLU A 876 -7.41 -37.32 -32.59
N LYS A 877 -7.22 -36.47 -31.57
CA LYS A 877 -7.99 -35.21 -31.40
C LYS A 877 -7.38 -34.03 -32.15
N LYS A 878 -8.22 -33.29 -32.89
CA LYS A 878 -7.82 -32.08 -33.64
C LYS A 878 -7.76 -30.85 -32.73
N CYS A 879 -6.68 -30.07 -32.80
CA CYS A 879 -6.57 -28.80 -32.09
C CYS A 879 -7.35 -27.70 -32.83
N GLN A 880 -8.26 -27.01 -32.15
CA GLN A 880 -8.98 -25.83 -32.64
C GLN A 880 -8.65 -24.64 -31.72
N LEU A 881 -8.05 -23.59 -32.28
CA LEU A 881 -7.81 -22.35 -31.55
C LEU A 881 -9.13 -21.60 -31.33
N LEU A 882 -9.31 -21.01 -30.15
CA LEU A 882 -10.44 -20.12 -29.81
C LEU A 882 -10.01 -18.65 -29.81
N THR A 883 -10.97 -17.74 -30.06
CA THR A 883 -10.83 -16.33 -29.68
C THR A 883 -10.96 -16.18 -28.16
N GLU A 884 -10.63 -14.99 -27.64
CA GLU A 884 -10.84 -14.70 -26.21
C GLU A 884 -12.33 -14.74 -25.83
N GLU A 885 -13.21 -14.18 -26.67
CA GLU A 885 -14.66 -14.23 -26.48
C GLU A 885 -15.19 -15.66 -26.48
N ASP A 886 -14.80 -16.48 -27.47
CA ASP A 886 -15.18 -17.91 -27.54
C ASP A 886 -14.68 -18.71 -26.32
N TYR A 887 -13.45 -18.44 -25.87
CA TYR A 887 -12.88 -19.07 -24.68
C TYR A 887 -13.69 -18.72 -23.43
N PHE A 888 -14.03 -17.45 -23.22
CA PHE A 888 -14.84 -17.04 -22.07
C PHE A 888 -16.27 -17.57 -22.14
N ILE A 889 -16.94 -17.51 -23.30
CA ILE A 889 -18.29 -18.09 -23.48
C ILE A 889 -18.28 -19.59 -23.18
N ARG A 890 -17.29 -20.34 -23.67
CA ARG A 890 -17.18 -21.79 -23.44
C ARG A 890 -16.69 -22.16 -22.04
N LYS A 891 -15.95 -21.29 -21.37
CA LYS A 891 -15.51 -21.43 -19.96
C LYS A 891 -16.62 -21.10 -18.96
N MET A 892 -17.50 -20.16 -19.29
CA MET A 892 -18.70 -19.83 -18.51
C MET A 892 -19.86 -20.80 -18.77
N SER A 893 -19.78 -21.60 -19.84
CA SER A 893 -20.63 -22.77 -20.06
C SER A 893 -20.30 -23.91 -19.09
N GLY A 894 -21.28 -24.78 -18.82
CA GLY A 894 -21.20 -25.82 -17.79
C GLY A 894 -20.07 -26.84 -17.98
N ASN A 895 -19.70 -27.55 -16.91
CA ASN A 895 -18.49 -28.37 -16.78
C ASN A 895 -18.18 -29.30 -17.99
N GLU A 896 -19.20 -29.85 -18.65
CA GLU A 896 -19.05 -30.70 -19.84
C GLU A 896 -18.30 -30.00 -20.99
N TYR A 897 -18.53 -28.69 -21.17
CA TYR A 897 -17.90 -27.85 -22.19
C TYR A 897 -16.42 -27.56 -21.89
N GLN A 898 -15.99 -27.73 -20.62
CA GLN A 898 -14.63 -27.46 -20.16
C GLN A 898 -13.70 -28.69 -20.24
N LYS A 899 -14.26 -29.89 -20.48
CA LYS A 899 -13.56 -31.18 -20.50
C LYS A 899 -12.34 -31.19 -21.43
N ASN A 900 -12.50 -30.68 -22.66
CA ASN A 900 -11.43 -30.55 -23.66
C ASN A 900 -10.95 -29.09 -23.86
N LEU A 901 -11.19 -28.20 -22.90
CA LEU A 901 -10.80 -26.78 -22.95
C LEU A 901 -9.46 -26.57 -22.25
N TYR A 902 -8.50 -26.00 -22.97
CA TYR A 902 -7.14 -25.75 -22.50
C TYR A 902 -6.76 -24.28 -22.74
N ASP A 903 -6.26 -23.62 -21.70
CA ASP A 903 -5.39 -22.45 -21.86
C ASP A 903 -3.93 -22.90 -21.95
N HIS A 904 -3.00 -21.95 -22.14
CA HIS A 904 -1.58 -22.24 -22.26
C HIS A 904 -0.99 -22.90 -21.01
N TYR A 905 -1.41 -22.53 -19.79
CA TYR A 905 -0.91 -23.19 -18.57
C TYR A 905 -1.31 -24.67 -18.55
N ARG A 906 -2.60 -24.97 -18.78
CA ARG A 906 -3.11 -26.34 -18.80
C ARG A 906 -2.49 -27.14 -19.95
N ALA A 907 -2.32 -26.55 -21.12
CA ALA A 907 -1.66 -27.20 -22.26
C ALA A 907 -0.19 -27.53 -21.97
N TYR A 908 0.54 -26.65 -21.27
CA TYR A 908 1.91 -26.93 -20.86
C TYR A 908 1.98 -28.03 -19.79
N ASN A 909 1.15 -27.96 -18.74
CA ASN A 909 1.18 -28.90 -17.64
C ASN A 909 0.65 -30.31 -18.00
N ASP A 910 -0.51 -30.40 -18.63
CA ASP A 910 -1.23 -31.66 -18.82
C ASP A 910 -0.77 -32.41 -20.09
N LEU A 911 -0.30 -31.69 -21.11
CA LEU A 911 -0.06 -32.25 -22.45
C LEU A 911 1.39 -32.11 -22.94
N LEU A 912 1.96 -30.90 -22.96
CA LEU A 912 3.27 -30.65 -23.59
C LEU A 912 4.44 -31.17 -22.74
N LEU A 913 4.58 -30.69 -21.49
CA LEU A 913 5.74 -30.99 -20.66
C LEU A 913 5.91 -32.49 -20.33
N PRO A 914 4.84 -33.26 -20.02
CA PRO A 914 4.94 -34.71 -19.82
C PRO A 914 5.42 -35.46 -21.07
N ASN A 915 5.10 -34.96 -22.26
CA ASN A 915 5.35 -35.65 -23.54
C ASN A 915 6.53 -35.08 -24.35
N LEU A 916 7.33 -34.16 -23.77
CA LEU A 916 8.51 -33.57 -24.45
C LEU A 916 9.41 -34.61 -25.11
N ASN A 917 9.59 -35.79 -24.50
CA ASN A 917 10.43 -36.85 -25.06
C ASN A 917 9.99 -37.34 -26.45
N VAL A 918 8.71 -37.23 -26.81
CA VAL A 918 8.13 -37.65 -28.11
C VAL A 918 8.47 -36.67 -29.25
N LEU A 919 8.68 -35.39 -28.95
CA LEU A 919 8.86 -34.33 -29.96
C LEU A 919 10.27 -34.35 -30.61
N PRO A 920 10.48 -33.67 -31.76
CA PRO A 920 11.82 -33.36 -32.27
C PRO A 920 12.59 -32.44 -31.32
N LYS A 921 13.93 -32.56 -31.22
CA LYS A 921 14.76 -31.75 -30.30
C LYS A 921 14.50 -30.24 -30.45
N ASN A 922 14.61 -29.71 -31.67
CA ASN A 922 14.44 -28.29 -31.95
C ASN A 922 13.06 -27.76 -31.52
N VAL A 923 12.02 -28.59 -31.58
CA VAL A 923 10.65 -28.25 -31.13
C VAL A 923 10.58 -28.17 -29.61
N LYS A 924 11.19 -29.12 -28.88
CA LYS A 924 11.28 -29.07 -27.40
C LYS A 924 11.99 -27.80 -26.95
N ASP A 925 13.16 -27.55 -27.54
CA ASP A 925 14.01 -26.44 -27.14
C ASP A 925 13.30 -25.10 -27.39
N ILE A 926 12.60 -24.91 -28.51
CA ILE A 926 11.79 -23.70 -28.73
C ILE A 926 10.66 -23.57 -27.70
N LEU A 927 9.92 -24.65 -27.40
CA LEU A 927 8.82 -24.61 -26.43
C LEU A 927 9.27 -24.32 -25.00
N VAL A 928 10.32 -25.01 -24.53
CA VAL A 928 10.83 -24.83 -23.15
C VAL A 928 11.56 -23.51 -23.00
N LEU A 929 12.34 -23.07 -23.99
CA LEU A 929 13.00 -21.75 -23.93
C LEU A 929 11.98 -20.61 -24.03
N PHE A 930 10.93 -20.72 -24.86
CA PHE A 930 9.84 -19.72 -24.86
C PHE A 930 9.11 -19.67 -23.51
N ALA A 931 8.84 -20.83 -22.90
CA ALA A 931 8.20 -20.91 -21.59
C ALA A 931 9.08 -20.35 -20.47
N LEU A 932 10.41 -20.47 -20.56
CA LEU A 932 11.37 -19.84 -19.64
C LEU A 932 11.50 -18.32 -19.87
N ASP A 933 11.55 -17.87 -21.13
CA ASP A 933 11.67 -16.44 -21.50
C ASP A 933 10.43 -15.62 -21.11
N HIS A 934 9.25 -16.26 -21.05
CA HIS A 934 7.97 -15.61 -20.75
C HIS A 934 7.28 -16.21 -19.52
N ALA A 935 8.05 -16.75 -18.58
CA ALA A 935 7.54 -17.42 -17.39
C ALA A 935 6.93 -16.41 -16.39
N ASP A 936 5.66 -16.60 -16.03
CA ASP A 936 5.06 -15.99 -14.85
C ASP A 936 5.10 -16.97 -13.65
N ALA A 937 4.58 -16.54 -12.49
CA ALA A 937 4.56 -17.38 -11.29
C ALA A 937 3.78 -18.70 -11.45
N LEU A 938 2.83 -18.81 -12.37
CA LEU A 938 2.10 -20.06 -12.63
C LEU A 938 2.92 -20.99 -13.54
N MET A 939 3.48 -20.47 -14.62
CA MET A 939 4.34 -21.22 -15.53
C MET A 939 5.62 -21.70 -14.83
N LEU A 940 6.22 -20.89 -13.94
CA LEU A 940 7.34 -21.32 -13.11
C LEU A 940 6.97 -22.52 -12.21
N ASN A 941 5.83 -22.45 -11.51
CA ASN A 941 5.37 -23.56 -10.66
C ASN A 941 5.08 -24.85 -11.44
N ILE A 942 4.68 -24.73 -12.71
CA ILE A 942 4.52 -25.86 -13.64
C ILE A 942 5.90 -26.40 -14.06
N LEU A 943 6.80 -25.55 -14.57
CA LEU A 943 8.15 -25.95 -15.03
C LEU A 943 8.96 -26.64 -13.92
N LYS A 944 8.86 -26.17 -12.67
CA LYS A 944 9.48 -26.77 -11.46
C LYS A 944 9.12 -28.24 -11.25
N GLN A 945 7.92 -28.65 -11.67
CA GLN A 945 7.38 -29.99 -11.43
C GLN A 945 7.72 -31.01 -12.52
N HIS A 946 8.10 -30.57 -13.73
CA HIS A 946 8.32 -31.44 -14.88
C HIS A 946 9.81 -31.65 -15.21
N CYS A 947 10.14 -32.79 -15.84
CA CYS A 947 11.48 -33.04 -16.36
C CYS A 947 11.63 -32.35 -17.72
N CYS A 948 11.88 -31.04 -17.72
CA CYS A 948 11.86 -30.22 -18.93
C CYS A 948 13.24 -29.76 -19.43
N ILE A 949 14.30 -29.85 -18.61
CA ILE A 949 15.61 -29.26 -18.93
C ILE A 949 16.60 -30.36 -19.36
N PRO A 950 17.23 -30.27 -20.56
CA PRO A 950 18.22 -31.25 -20.99
C PRO A 950 19.48 -31.16 -20.12
N CYS A 951 20.05 -32.31 -19.77
CA CYS A 951 21.21 -32.39 -18.86
C CYS A 951 22.34 -33.31 -19.30
N THR A 952 22.31 -33.78 -20.55
CA THR A 952 23.33 -34.69 -21.12
C THR A 952 23.97 -34.07 -22.36
N PRO A 953 25.25 -34.37 -22.69
CA PRO A 953 25.95 -33.85 -23.88
C PRO A 953 25.27 -34.09 -25.25
N ASN A 954 24.23 -34.93 -25.31
CA ASN A 954 23.43 -35.17 -26.51
C ASN A 954 22.03 -34.50 -26.48
N GLY A 955 21.66 -33.83 -25.39
CA GLY A 955 20.33 -33.24 -25.17
C GLY A 955 19.18 -34.24 -25.18
N ARG A 956 19.42 -35.49 -24.75
CA ARG A 956 18.43 -36.58 -24.81
C ARG A 956 17.74 -36.88 -23.48
N ILE A 957 18.47 -36.79 -22.37
CA ILE A 957 17.90 -36.92 -21.01
C ILE A 957 17.46 -35.53 -20.55
N LEU A 958 16.19 -35.43 -20.15
CA LEU A 958 15.62 -34.26 -19.48
C LEU A 958 15.50 -34.54 -17.98
N ASN A 959 15.78 -33.54 -17.14
CA ASN A 959 15.69 -33.62 -15.68
C ASN A 959 14.86 -32.45 -15.12
N LYS A 960 14.47 -32.52 -13.85
CA LYS A 960 13.77 -31.41 -13.17
C LYS A 960 14.76 -30.31 -12.79
N PRO A 961 14.40 -29.01 -12.85
CA PRO A 961 15.27 -27.92 -12.41
C PRO A 961 15.87 -28.13 -11.01
N SER A 962 15.04 -28.57 -10.06
CA SER A 962 15.42 -28.89 -8.66
C SER A 962 16.37 -30.09 -8.47
N LYS A 963 16.78 -30.76 -9.56
CA LYS A 963 17.81 -31.81 -9.59
C LYS A 963 19.09 -31.38 -10.31
N LEU A 964 19.18 -30.12 -10.74
CA LEU A 964 20.33 -29.59 -11.47
C LEU A 964 21.21 -28.71 -10.59
N ILE A 965 22.49 -28.72 -10.91
CA ILE A 965 23.54 -27.92 -10.31
C ILE A 965 23.90 -26.80 -11.29
N HIS A 966 24.09 -25.59 -10.79
CA HIS A 966 24.53 -24.46 -11.62
C HIS A 966 25.98 -24.71 -12.13
N PRO A 967 26.24 -24.73 -13.45
CA PRO A 967 27.53 -25.17 -14.02
C PRO A 967 28.78 -24.47 -13.48
N TYR A 968 28.64 -23.22 -13.03
CA TYR A 968 29.75 -22.38 -12.55
C TYR A 968 29.80 -22.23 -11.02
N CYS A 969 29.15 -23.12 -10.25
CA CYS A 969 29.17 -23.08 -8.78
C CYS A 969 30.36 -23.85 -8.17
N ARG A 970 30.69 -23.60 -6.89
CA ARG A 970 31.81 -24.26 -6.19
C ARG A 970 31.66 -25.79 -6.02
N LEU A 971 30.46 -26.34 -6.20
CA LEU A 971 30.23 -27.79 -6.19
C LEU A 971 30.43 -28.42 -7.58
N ALA A 972 30.45 -27.63 -8.66
CA ALA A 972 30.54 -28.16 -10.02
C ALA A 972 31.86 -28.92 -10.26
N SER A 973 32.97 -28.51 -9.64
CA SER A 973 34.25 -29.21 -9.72
C SER A 973 34.30 -30.58 -9.00
N LEU A 974 33.19 -31.03 -8.41
CA LEU A 974 33.03 -32.36 -7.81
C LEU A 974 32.24 -33.33 -8.71
N TYR A 975 31.74 -32.86 -9.86
CA TYR A 975 30.93 -33.63 -10.80
C TYR A 975 31.42 -33.45 -12.24
N SER A 976 31.08 -34.40 -13.11
CA SER A 976 31.40 -34.38 -14.54
C SER A 976 30.16 -34.14 -15.41
N ASP A 977 30.36 -33.79 -16.68
CA ASP A 977 29.27 -33.69 -17.66
C ASP A 977 28.54 -35.03 -17.90
N ILE A 978 29.11 -36.15 -17.44
CA ILE A 978 28.53 -37.49 -17.56
C ILE A 978 27.47 -37.72 -16.46
N ASP A 979 27.65 -37.12 -15.27
CA ASP A 979 26.77 -37.29 -14.11
C ASP A 979 25.36 -36.71 -14.32
N SER A 980 25.14 -35.99 -15.43
CA SER A 980 23.83 -35.52 -15.89
C SER A 980 23.14 -34.53 -14.93
N LEU A 981 23.96 -33.79 -14.16
CA LEU A 981 23.53 -32.81 -13.16
C LEU A 981 23.57 -31.35 -13.66
N PHE A 982 24.16 -31.06 -14.81
CA PHE A 982 24.25 -29.70 -15.35
C PHE A 982 23.24 -29.46 -16.47
N PRO A 983 22.61 -28.27 -16.60
CA PRO A 983 21.88 -27.90 -17.81
C PRO A 983 22.78 -27.94 -19.04
N TYR A 984 22.31 -28.56 -20.13
CA TYR A 984 23.08 -28.71 -21.37
C TYR A 984 22.58 -27.77 -22.47
N GLY A 985 23.49 -26.99 -23.05
CA GLY A 985 23.22 -26.11 -24.18
C GLY A 985 24.40 -25.20 -24.53
N GLY A 986 24.17 -24.27 -25.47
CA GLY A 986 25.03 -23.10 -25.70
C GLY A 986 24.47 -21.83 -25.06
N GLN A 987 25.22 -20.73 -25.15
CA GLN A 987 24.87 -19.42 -24.56
C GLN A 987 23.55 -18.85 -25.11
N ASP A 988 23.15 -19.17 -26.34
CA ASP A 988 21.85 -18.73 -26.91
C ASP A 988 20.65 -19.59 -26.45
N SER A 989 20.88 -20.60 -25.61
CA SER A 989 19.90 -21.61 -25.18
C SER A 989 19.79 -21.70 -23.64
N TYR A 990 19.92 -22.87 -23.03
CA TYR A 990 19.74 -23.08 -21.58
C TYR A 990 20.89 -22.53 -20.71
N LEU A 991 22.05 -22.19 -21.31
CA LEU A 991 23.18 -21.57 -20.59
C LEU A 991 23.18 -20.04 -20.64
N ARG A 992 22.18 -19.39 -21.27
CA ARG A 992 22.05 -17.92 -21.25
C ARG A 992 21.85 -17.46 -19.80
N GLU A 993 22.58 -16.42 -19.39
CA GLU A 993 22.70 -16.03 -17.98
C GLU A 993 21.35 -15.66 -17.33
N ASP A 994 20.45 -15.01 -18.07
CA ASP A 994 19.09 -14.70 -17.64
C ASP A 994 18.25 -15.98 -17.42
N ARG A 995 18.32 -16.95 -18.34
CA ARG A 995 17.64 -18.24 -18.23
C ARG A 995 18.23 -19.11 -17.13
N LEU A 996 19.55 -19.06 -16.89
CA LEU A 996 20.18 -19.68 -15.72
C LEU A 996 19.68 -19.05 -14.40
N ASN A 997 19.42 -17.74 -14.39
CA ASN A 997 18.79 -17.07 -13.24
C ASN A 997 17.31 -17.47 -13.08
N VAL A 998 16.54 -17.67 -14.16
CA VAL A 998 15.18 -18.25 -14.08
C VAL A 998 15.24 -19.70 -13.55
N LEU A 999 16.14 -20.54 -14.05
CA LEU A 999 16.35 -21.91 -13.59
C LEU A 999 16.76 -21.99 -12.11
N LYS A 1000 17.46 -20.97 -11.59
CA LYS A 1000 17.83 -20.85 -10.17
C LYS A 1000 16.64 -20.55 -9.24
N LEU A 1001 15.49 -20.16 -9.78
CA LEU A 1001 14.22 -19.98 -9.02
C LEU A 1001 13.36 -21.26 -9.00
N LEU A 1002 13.71 -22.27 -9.81
CA LEU A 1002 12.96 -23.51 -10.04
C LEU A 1002 13.53 -24.71 -9.28
#